data_AF-A0A9X1T9L1-F1
#
_entry.id   AF-A0A9X1T9L1-F1
#
_cell.length_a   1.000
_cell.length_b   1.000
_cell.length_c   1.000
_cell.angle_alpha   90.00
_cell.angle_beta   90.00
_cell.angle_gamma   90.00
#
_symmetry.space_group_name_H-M   'P 1'
#
loop_
_entity.id
_entity.type
_entity.pdbx_description
1 polymer ?
#
loop_
_entity_poly.entity_id
_entity_poly.type
_entity_poly.pdbx_seq_one_letter_code
_entity_poly.pdbx_strand_id
1 'polypeptide(L)'
;MARIPEFAAQAPRRGAVSGFVDTGAADVWSSLASASGRIADRLGRMADQQAAREGQEAGFAAAASVRMPGVDFAFKEGTPGTAGTPGRYTAASAGSTAPLTGDLVSRAAFAKKYLETRFGLKPHQSAAIVGHGIQESNLRPVGAVGDQGTAFGMFQWRGARYAGLKRFAASTGRSPDMVETQLDYVMHELRTSERSAGKALASAADVEQATAAFMGFERPQGWTPGNPRGGHAWSKRLKHARQLAGAGEALAPAPTAAAALSPAEGTIAGAPARFEPGTPGTAGTPPAIDVHLTPGDVAPKRMRPGTIRGDAFNAAVTGMHLDRLETAMSAQMDALAMQTPDDPAALSTALDALRGGYREGLEPREAAMIEGAFQRRKLGLVRSAATRWQQNFEDQRQAVFEDTLASRQDNALRIARIAGTDANADAALAAEMEAMDRQISGSALSEVQKGRLRRKIETDVLSTRIAGGFDNQPDAVSRARFAETFQREWQDGKGFGGKVDAESYDRITADMTRRIEADQVAADKRNRAIDKEITGQIGLLKKGFPVPDDRRQALRAAVATTDDPALAQNLDFLDGLANWQRAHIGARPQVVDAQIGALKTRMVQDGATPAALTTLDVMESLKSEMAKGLADDPVGWADRAGVARIEPLDFSSPEGMVKSLVERGNDAEAIGAHYGTEPKYFTPAEKTALARSLEDNPENLPVVAGALREAFGDKTPQALKEISKDAPVVAHVAGLYDATGSQTVALEVADALAWRKLDGYEKTLPPPAQLADVARTGLGAALAQMPDTQMAITQTAALLFEARARRQGLSIDDFDEPGSEAQDLYLKSLDDAAGGHSVGDVKMGGIVSVNGVKTIAPAMMMADAVEPLIWNLSQDDLATQAPIKSVNGVPIRPKDLRNGRLVAAGDGLYHMTLGDPSSYDPRYVLGADGQPWTLDLRALTDSQRERGVGAVDDGRSWSESLFDAQNPEQVAR
;
A
#
# COMPACT_ATOMS: atom_id res chain seq x y z
N MET A 1 -109.76 40.51 47.60
CA MET A 1 -110.98 41.31 47.79
C MET A 1 -111.87 40.65 48.83
N ALA A 2 -112.78 41.43 49.40
CA ALA A 2 -113.65 41.15 50.54
C ALA A 2 -114.64 39.95 50.40
N ARG A 3 -114.95 39.33 51.56
CA ARG A 3 -116.28 38.94 52.13
C ARG A 3 -117.20 38.04 51.27
N ILE A 4 -118.21 37.31 51.78
CA ILE A 4 -119.08 37.31 52.99
C ILE A 4 -119.52 35.82 53.22
N PRO A 5 -120.29 35.35 54.25
CA PRO A 5 -120.48 35.71 55.67
C PRO A 5 -120.10 34.55 56.66
N GLU A 6 -120.48 34.72 57.93
CA GLU A 6 -120.45 33.73 59.02
C GLU A 6 -121.43 32.55 58.83
N PHE A 7 -121.19 31.46 59.60
CA PHE A 7 -122.28 30.79 60.32
C PHE A 7 -121.79 30.41 61.73
N ALA A 8 -122.58 30.73 62.74
CA ALA A 8 -122.21 30.61 64.15
C ALA A 8 -122.92 29.44 64.84
N ALA A 9 -122.34 28.95 65.95
CA ALA A 9 -123.05 28.14 66.95
C ALA A 9 -122.60 28.59 68.35
N GLN A 10 -123.56 28.95 69.20
CA GLN A 10 -123.32 29.50 70.54
C GLN A 10 -123.48 28.45 71.65
N ALA A 11 -122.53 28.45 72.59
CA ALA A 11 -122.73 28.18 74.03
C ALA A 11 -123.26 26.77 74.44
N PRO A 12 -123.35 26.43 75.75
CA PRO A 12 -122.79 27.10 76.93
C PRO A 12 -121.88 26.19 77.80
N ARG A 13 -121.22 26.80 78.78
CA ARG A 13 -120.72 26.09 79.97
C ARG A 13 -121.88 25.38 80.68
N ARG A 14 -121.71 24.13 81.10
CA ARG A 14 -122.59 23.47 82.09
C ARG A 14 -121.76 22.91 83.25
N GLY A 15 -122.36 22.96 84.43
CA GLY A 15 -121.71 22.68 85.71
C GLY A 15 -121.64 21.20 86.07
N ALA A 16 -121.38 20.96 87.35
CA ALA A 16 -121.07 19.67 87.95
C ALA A 16 -122.18 18.60 87.87
N VAL A 17 -121.81 17.41 88.35
CA VAL A 17 -122.61 16.20 88.68
C VAL A 17 -122.60 15.09 87.61
N SER A 18 -122.55 13.86 88.13
CA SER A 18 -122.20 12.57 87.51
C SER A 18 -123.38 11.78 86.88
N GLY A 19 -123.12 10.97 85.84
CA GLY A 19 -123.98 9.82 85.48
C GLY A 19 -123.94 9.31 84.02
N PHE A 20 -123.37 8.11 83.82
CA PHE A 20 -123.63 7.03 82.81
C PHE A 20 -124.32 7.29 81.42
N VAL A 21 -123.60 6.93 80.32
CA VAL A 21 -124.03 6.12 79.10
C VAL A 21 -125.11 6.69 78.12
N ASP A 22 -125.19 6.41 76.80
CA ASP A 22 -124.27 6.20 75.63
C ASP A 22 -125.12 6.03 74.31
N THR A 23 -124.55 6.12 73.08
CA THR A 23 -124.91 5.35 71.82
C THR A 23 -124.25 5.84 70.49
N GLY A 24 -123.22 5.14 70.01
CA GLY A 24 -123.09 4.63 68.62
C GLY A 24 -122.83 5.48 67.35
N ALA A 25 -123.06 6.81 67.29
CA ALA A 25 -123.10 7.52 65.97
C ALA A 25 -121.81 8.23 65.49
N ALA A 26 -120.71 8.24 66.26
CA ALA A 26 -119.58 9.15 66.04
C ALA A 26 -118.51 8.67 65.02
N ASP A 27 -118.36 7.36 64.81
CA ASP A 27 -117.13 6.80 64.22
C ASP A 27 -116.96 7.03 62.70
N VAL A 28 -118.06 7.18 61.97
CA VAL A 28 -118.03 7.37 60.50
C VAL A 28 -117.45 8.72 60.11
N TRP A 29 -117.79 9.80 60.83
CA TRP A 29 -117.28 11.14 60.55
C TRP A 29 -115.82 11.33 60.94
N SER A 30 -115.38 10.68 62.03
CA SER A 30 -113.97 10.59 62.42
C SER A 30 -113.09 10.01 61.30
N SER A 31 -113.60 9.00 60.59
CA SER A 31 -112.87 8.31 59.51
C SER A 31 -112.60 9.20 58.29
N LEU A 32 -113.53 10.10 57.92
CA LEU A 32 -113.37 10.99 56.76
C LEU A 32 -112.37 12.14 57.05
N ALA A 33 -112.46 12.75 58.23
CA ALA A 33 -111.48 13.75 58.69
C ALA A 33 -110.06 13.14 58.81
N SER A 34 -109.97 11.89 59.27
CA SER A 34 -108.72 11.14 59.30
C SER A 34 -108.16 10.83 57.91
N ALA A 35 -108.99 10.76 56.87
CA ALA A 35 -108.53 10.55 55.49
C ALA A 35 -107.96 11.84 54.87
N SER A 36 -108.64 12.98 55.04
CA SER A 36 -108.14 14.28 54.54
C SER A 36 -106.89 14.76 55.27
N GLY A 37 -106.81 14.57 56.60
CA GLY A 37 -105.59 14.85 57.37
C GLY A 37 -104.37 14.07 56.87
N ARG A 38 -104.53 12.77 56.60
CA ARG A 38 -103.46 11.93 56.03
C ARG A 38 -102.99 12.37 54.63
N ILE A 39 -103.85 12.99 53.83
CA ILE A 39 -103.49 13.56 52.53
C ILE A 39 -102.72 14.88 52.72
N ALA A 40 -103.18 15.76 53.61
CA ALA A 40 -102.49 17.01 53.95
C ALA A 40 -101.08 16.74 54.51
N ASP A 41 -100.94 15.81 55.45
CA ASP A 41 -99.64 15.36 55.98
C ASP A 41 -98.70 14.80 54.90
N ARG A 42 -99.26 14.11 53.90
CA ARG A 42 -98.48 13.54 52.79
C ARG A 42 -98.00 14.64 51.85
N LEU A 43 -98.83 15.64 51.56
CA LEU A 43 -98.46 16.82 50.77
C LEU A 43 -97.44 17.69 51.51
N GLY A 44 -97.58 17.86 52.83
CA GLY A 44 -96.58 18.53 53.67
C GLY A 44 -95.21 17.85 53.59
N ARG A 45 -95.15 16.54 53.82
CA ARG A 45 -93.90 15.76 53.67
C ARG A 45 -93.33 15.80 52.25
N MET A 46 -94.16 15.86 51.21
CA MET A 46 -93.69 16.03 49.83
C MET A 46 -93.09 17.43 49.60
N ALA A 47 -93.71 18.48 50.14
CA ALA A 47 -93.18 19.84 50.08
C ALA A 47 -91.86 19.97 50.85
N ASP A 48 -91.76 19.36 52.04
CA ASP A 48 -90.53 19.31 52.84
C ASP A 48 -89.40 18.58 52.10
N GLN A 49 -89.69 17.42 51.49
CA GLN A 49 -88.73 16.67 50.69
C GLN A 49 -88.27 17.45 49.44
N GLN A 50 -89.18 18.15 48.77
CA GLN A 50 -88.87 18.99 47.62
C GLN A 50 -88.01 20.20 48.04
N ALA A 51 -88.36 20.87 49.14
CA ALA A 51 -87.57 21.97 49.70
C ALA A 51 -86.17 21.52 50.12
N ALA A 52 -86.02 20.33 50.69
CA ALA A 52 -84.72 19.73 51.01
C ALA A 52 -83.89 19.46 49.76
N ARG A 53 -84.49 18.89 48.69
CA ARG A 53 -83.81 18.65 47.40
C ARG A 53 -83.38 19.94 46.72
N GLU A 54 -84.27 20.92 46.62
CA GLU A 54 -83.93 22.24 46.06
C GLU A 54 -82.87 22.97 46.87
N GLY A 55 -82.82 22.75 48.18
CA GLY A 55 -81.74 23.22 49.05
C GLY A 55 -80.43 22.53 48.70
N GLN A 56 -80.43 21.20 48.69
CA GLN A 56 -79.27 20.37 48.39
C GLN A 56 -78.67 20.63 46.99
N GLU A 57 -79.50 20.68 45.95
CA GLU A 57 -79.07 20.96 44.57
C GLU A 57 -78.48 22.36 44.42
N ALA A 58 -79.15 23.38 44.98
CA ALA A 58 -78.61 24.74 45.01
C ALA A 58 -77.33 24.83 45.86
N GLY A 59 -77.21 24.01 46.91
CA GLY A 59 -76.02 23.94 47.77
C GLY A 59 -74.81 23.33 47.05
N PHE A 60 -75.03 22.25 46.29
CA PHE A 60 -73.99 21.70 45.42
C PHE A 60 -73.57 22.70 44.32
N ALA A 61 -74.52 23.41 43.70
CA ALA A 61 -74.19 24.46 42.74
C ALA A 61 -73.39 25.61 43.38
N ALA A 62 -73.72 26.01 44.62
CA ALA A 62 -72.99 27.03 45.36
C ALA A 62 -71.55 26.58 45.69
N ALA A 63 -71.36 25.36 46.22
CA ALA A 63 -70.02 24.81 46.47
C ALA A 63 -69.22 24.53 45.19
N ALA A 64 -69.88 24.38 44.04
CA ALA A 64 -69.23 24.28 42.72
C ALA A 64 -68.77 25.62 42.14
N SER A 65 -69.20 26.76 42.71
CA SER A 65 -68.74 28.10 42.30
C SER A 65 -67.63 28.68 43.18
N VAL A 66 -67.21 27.98 44.24
CA VAL A 66 -66.03 28.34 45.04
C VAL A 66 -64.76 27.96 44.27
N ARG A 67 -63.85 28.91 44.06
CA ARG A 67 -62.52 28.58 43.54
C ARG A 67 -61.72 27.82 44.59
N MET A 68 -61.38 26.57 44.33
CA MET A 68 -60.51 25.80 45.22
C MET A 68 -59.04 26.23 45.06
N PRO A 69 -58.19 26.07 46.09
CA PRO A 69 -56.74 26.19 45.93
C PRO A 69 -56.24 25.25 44.83
N GLY A 70 -55.38 25.73 43.94
CA GLY A 70 -54.96 25.00 42.74
C GLY A 70 -53.45 24.76 42.66
N VAL A 71 -53.05 23.84 41.78
CA VAL A 71 -51.66 23.65 41.37
C VAL A 71 -51.57 23.98 39.88
N ASP A 72 -50.84 25.04 39.57
CA ASP A 72 -50.41 25.31 38.20
C ASP A 72 -49.01 24.71 38.01
N PHE A 73 -48.91 23.74 37.11
CA PHE A 73 -47.64 23.13 36.72
C PHE A 73 -46.99 23.99 35.62
N ALA A 74 -46.03 24.84 35.99
CA ALA A 74 -45.29 25.63 35.03
C ALA A 74 -44.10 24.83 34.48
N PHE A 75 -44.26 24.26 33.29
CA PHE A 75 -43.12 23.82 32.48
C PHE A 75 -42.42 25.05 31.92
N LYS A 76 -41.22 25.36 32.42
CA LYS A 76 -40.36 26.39 31.80
C LYS A 76 -39.79 25.87 30.48
N GLU A 77 -40.42 26.23 29.37
CA GLU A 77 -39.70 26.32 28.10
C GLU A 77 -38.71 27.49 28.20
N GLY A 78 -37.41 27.17 28.30
CA GLY A 78 -36.35 28.17 28.30
C GLY A 78 -36.19 28.80 26.92
N THR A 79 -36.62 30.05 26.77
CA THR A 79 -36.55 30.81 25.51
C THR A 79 -35.09 31.06 25.07
N PRO A 80 -34.75 31.09 23.77
CA PRO A 80 -33.35 31.22 23.32
C PRO A 80 -32.82 32.66 23.36
N GLY A 81 -31.61 32.86 23.89
CA GLY A 81 -30.83 34.11 23.77
C GLY A 81 -29.64 34.15 24.75
N THR A 82 -28.41 33.81 24.33
CA THR A 82 -27.34 34.73 23.87
C THR A 82 -26.91 35.79 24.90
N ALA A 83 -25.64 35.91 25.31
CA ALA A 83 -24.40 35.26 24.84
C ALA A 83 -23.34 35.20 25.97
N GLY A 84 -22.35 34.31 25.84
CA GLY A 84 -21.28 34.14 26.85
C GLY A 84 -20.38 32.93 26.61
N THR A 85 -19.58 32.97 25.54
CA THR A 85 -18.64 31.92 25.09
C THR A 85 -17.75 31.33 26.19
N PRO A 86 -17.69 30.00 26.38
CA PRO A 86 -16.59 29.33 27.06
C PRO A 86 -15.53 28.93 26.03
N GLY A 87 -14.51 29.78 25.86
CA GLY A 87 -13.31 29.45 25.09
C GLY A 87 -12.10 29.24 25.99
N ARG A 88 -11.36 28.13 25.79
CA ARG A 88 -10.02 27.81 26.35
C ARG A 88 -9.94 27.80 27.91
N TYR A 89 -9.08 27.01 28.55
CA TYR A 89 -7.66 26.75 28.26
C TYR A 89 -7.19 25.36 28.73
N THR A 90 -6.10 24.88 28.10
CA THR A 90 -5.06 23.94 28.63
C THR A 90 -5.51 22.57 29.19
N ALA A 91 -4.90 21.44 28.83
CA ALA A 91 -3.45 21.23 28.68
C ALA A 91 -3.12 20.07 27.73
N ALA A 92 -1.86 19.98 27.31
CA ALA A 92 -1.34 18.80 26.63
C ALA A 92 -0.99 17.70 27.65
N SER A 93 -1.32 16.44 27.36
CA SER A 93 -0.37 15.30 27.45
C SER A 93 -1.02 13.95 27.10
N ALA A 94 -0.18 13.08 26.52
CA ALA A 94 -0.18 11.61 26.55
C ALA A 94 -1.50 10.80 26.63
N GLY A 95 -1.69 9.92 25.63
CA GLY A 95 -1.88 8.49 25.91
C GLY A 95 -3.26 8.00 26.36
N SER A 96 -4.31 8.18 25.55
CA SER A 96 -5.58 7.46 25.78
C SER A 96 -5.49 5.98 25.42
N THR A 97 -5.72 5.11 26.41
CA THR A 97 -5.95 3.66 26.26
C THR A 97 -7.39 3.25 26.59
N ALA A 98 -8.30 4.22 26.68
CA ALA A 98 -9.69 4.03 27.10
C ALA A 98 -10.58 3.33 26.04
N PRO A 99 -11.73 2.76 26.45
CA PRO A 99 -12.82 2.40 25.55
C PRO A 99 -13.32 3.60 24.72
N LEU A 100 -13.98 3.33 23.59
CA LEU A 100 -14.57 4.37 22.75
C LEU A 100 -15.61 5.19 23.54
N THR A 101 -15.50 6.52 23.53
CA THR A 101 -16.47 7.42 24.17
C THR A 101 -17.77 7.52 23.36
N GLY A 102 -18.91 7.83 23.98
CA GLY A 102 -20.24 7.72 23.35
C GLY A 102 -20.43 8.46 22.02
N ASP A 103 -19.80 9.63 21.87
CA ASP A 103 -19.75 10.41 20.62
C ASP A 103 -18.97 9.68 19.50
N LEU A 104 -17.85 9.05 19.83
CA LEU A 104 -17.05 8.24 18.90
C LEU A 104 -17.73 6.91 18.55
N VAL A 105 -18.36 6.24 19.52
CA VAL A 105 -19.17 5.03 19.29
C VAL A 105 -20.27 5.30 18.27
N SER A 106 -21.00 6.41 18.43
CA SER A 106 -22.09 6.80 17.54
C SER A 106 -21.60 7.04 16.10
N ARG A 107 -20.49 7.77 15.93
CA ARG A 107 -19.86 7.96 14.60
C ARG A 107 -19.38 6.65 13.97
N ALA A 108 -18.77 5.77 14.73
CA ALA A 108 -18.24 4.50 14.23
C ALA A 108 -19.37 3.54 13.82
N ALA A 109 -20.44 3.46 14.62
CA ALA A 109 -21.64 2.68 14.30
C ALA A 109 -22.31 3.20 13.01
N PHE A 110 -22.48 4.52 12.88
CA PHE A 110 -23.03 5.14 11.68
C PHE A 110 -22.17 4.83 10.45
N ALA A 111 -20.86 5.10 10.50
CA ALA A 111 -19.96 4.90 9.37
C ALA A 111 -19.90 3.42 8.91
N LYS A 112 -19.83 2.48 9.86
CA LYS A 112 -19.85 1.04 9.56
C LYS A 112 -21.16 0.63 8.90
N LYS A 113 -22.29 1.07 9.46
CA LYS A 113 -23.62 0.75 8.91
C LYS A 113 -23.82 1.36 7.52
N TYR A 114 -23.34 2.59 7.29
CA TYR A 114 -23.40 3.26 5.99
C TYR A 114 -22.62 2.49 4.93
N LEU A 115 -21.39 2.06 5.24
CA LEU A 115 -20.56 1.26 4.32
C LEU A 115 -21.20 -0.10 3.97
N GLU A 116 -21.82 -0.76 4.95
CA GLU A 116 -22.57 -2.01 4.73
C GLU A 116 -23.79 -1.79 3.84
N THR A 117 -24.65 -0.81 4.13
CA THR A 117 -25.93 -0.62 3.42
C THR A 117 -25.79 0.08 2.06
N ARG A 118 -24.87 1.05 1.93
CA ARG A 118 -24.68 1.82 0.69
C ARG A 118 -23.79 1.11 -0.32
N PHE A 119 -22.81 0.34 0.14
CA PHE A 119 -21.77 -0.26 -0.70
C PHE A 119 -21.71 -1.79 -0.67
N GLY A 120 -22.50 -2.45 0.19
CA GLY A 120 -22.54 -3.92 0.26
C GLY A 120 -21.27 -4.54 0.85
N LEU A 121 -20.48 -3.78 1.60
CA LEU A 121 -19.25 -4.26 2.23
C LEU A 121 -19.56 -5.23 3.37
N LYS A 122 -18.75 -6.29 3.49
CA LYS A 122 -18.85 -7.27 4.58
C LYS A 122 -18.48 -6.63 5.93
N PRO A 123 -18.99 -7.14 7.09
CA PRO A 123 -18.76 -6.53 8.39
C PRO A 123 -17.28 -6.28 8.72
N HIS A 124 -16.39 -7.20 8.35
CA HIS A 124 -14.94 -7.07 8.55
C HIS A 124 -14.26 -6.06 7.62
N GLN A 125 -14.78 -5.87 6.41
CA GLN A 125 -14.31 -4.86 5.45
C GLN A 125 -14.71 -3.47 5.93
N SER A 126 -15.98 -3.28 6.31
CA SER A 126 -16.47 -2.02 6.88
C SER A 126 -15.76 -1.69 8.19
N ALA A 127 -15.54 -2.68 9.06
CA ALA A 127 -14.77 -2.49 10.30
C ALA A 127 -13.31 -2.09 10.05
N ALA A 128 -12.65 -2.62 9.01
CA ALA A 128 -11.29 -2.23 8.65
C ALA A 128 -11.19 -0.77 8.17
N ILE A 129 -12.13 -0.32 7.32
CA ILE A 129 -12.20 1.09 6.87
C ILE A 129 -12.40 2.00 8.09
N VAL A 130 -13.44 1.74 8.89
CA VAL A 130 -13.77 2.60 10.06
C VAL A 130 -12.67 2.55 11.11
N GLY A 131 -12.01 1.41 11.32
CA GLY A 131 -10.88 1.27 12.23
C GLY A 131 -9.66 2.13 11.86
N HIS A 132 -9.43 2.39 10.56
CA HIS A 132 -8.42 3.35 10.12
C HIS A 132 -8.88 4.79 10.38
N GLY A 133 -10.12 5.16 10.02
CA GLY A 133 -10.65 6.51 10.26
C GLY A 133 -10.71 6.90 11.75
N ILE A 134 -10.84 5.91 12.66
CA ILE A 134 -10.67 6.14 14.12
C ILE A 134 -9.22 6.54 14.42
N GLN A 135 -8.23 5.80 13.91
CA GLN A 135 -6.82 6.10 14.15
C GLN A 135 -6.34 7.40 13.46
N GLU A 136 -6.91 7.77 12.31
CA GLU A 136 -6.58 9.02 11.60
C GLU A 136 -7.14 10.27 12.29
N SER A 137 -8.38 10.22 12.79
CA SER A 137 -9.11 11.44 13.19
C SER A 137 -10.10 11.29 14.36
N ASN A 138 -10.26 10.08 14.91
CA ASN A 138 -11.46 9.68 15.68
C ASN A 138 -12.77 9.91 14.88
N LEU A 139 -12.73 9.61 13.59
CA LEU A 139 -13.82 9.80 12.62
C LEU A 139 -14.36 11.24 12.59
N ARG A 140 -13.54 12.25 12.88
CA ARG A 140 -13.97 13.66 12.85
C ARG A 140 -13.92 14.17 11.40
N PRO A 141 -15.07 14.50 10.78
CA PRO A 141 -15.08 14.97 9.40
C PRO A 141 -14.64 16.43 9.28
N VAL A 142 -14.72 17.22 10.37
CA VAL A 142 -14.34 18.63 10.46
C VAL A 142 -13.31 18.83 11.55
N GLY A 143 -12.35 19.75 11.34
CA GLY A 143 -11.40 20.20 12.36
C GLY A 143 -10.32 19.19 12.76
N ALA A 144 -10.31 17.98 12.19
CA ALA A 144 -9.18 17.06 12.28
C ALA A 144 -8.06 17.54 11.36
N VAL A 145 -7.05 18.17 11.94
CA VAL A 145 -5.90 18.74 11.22
C VAL A 145 -4.60 18.04 11.67
N GLY A 146 -4.00 17.28 10.76
CA GLY A 146 -2.72 16.58 10.95
C GLY A 146 -1.58 17.24 10.18
N ASP A 147 -0.40 16.60 10.20
CA ASP A 147 0.79 16.99 9.42
C ASP A 147 1.07 18.51 9.40
N GLN A 148 1.27 19.09 10.59
CA GLN A 148 1.56 20.51 10.81
C GLN A 148 0.56 21.51 10.17
N GLY A 149 -0.67 21.08 9.84
CA GLY A 149 -1.69 21.95 9.24
C GLY A 149 -2.21 21.50 7.87
N THR A 150 -1.74 20.37 7.34
CA THR A 150 -1.88 20.06 5.90
C THR A 150 -2.80 18.88 5.56
N ALA A 151 -3.16 18.05 6.53
CA ALA A 151 -4.04 16.89 6.37
C ALA A 151 -5.43 17.15 6.98
N PHE A 152 -6.51 16.72 6.31
CA PHE A 152 -7.89 17.10 6.65
C PHE A 152 -8.89 15.93 6.61
N GLY A 153 -9.91 16.00 7.47
CA GLY A 153 -11.06 15.09 7.46
C GLY A 153 -10.82 13.71 8.07
N MET A 154 -11.78 12.81 7.90
CA MET A 154 -11.85 11.51 8.57
C MET A 154 -10.63 10.61 8.33
N PHE A 155 -10.07 10.68 7.13
CA PHE A 155 -8.92 9.89 6.67
C PHE A 155 -7.72 10.78 6.30
N GLN A 156 -7.63 11.96 6.93
CA GLN A 156 -6.45 12.84 6.87
C GLN A 156 -5.89 13.08 5.46
N TRP A 157 -6.78 13.34 4.50
CA TRP A 157 -6.39 13.61 3.11
C TRP A 157 -5.48 14.84 3.02
N ARG A 158 -4.40 14.70 2.26
CA ARG A 158 -3.38 15.74 2.05
C ARG A 158 -3.27 16.14 0.58
N GLY A 159 -2.92 17.40 0.32
CA GLY A 159 -2.57 17.91 -1.02
C GLY A 159 -3.60 17.58 -2.11
N ALA A 160 -3.16 16.89 -3.17
CA ALA A 160 -3.99 16.56 -4.33
C ALA A 160 -5.23 15.71 -4.01
N ARG A 161 -5.15 14.81 -3.02
CA ARG A 161 -6.30 13.98 -2.60
C ARG A 161 -7.36 14.82 -1.87
N TYR A 162 -6.95 15.78 -1.04
CA TYR A 162 -7.89 16.72 -0.41
C TYR A 162 -8.55 17.66 -1.43
N ALA A 163 -7.81 18.11 -2.44
CA ALA A 163 -8.39 18.83 -3.57
C ALA A 163 -9.38 17.94 -4.37
N GLY A 164 -9.11 16.63 -4.46
CA GLY A 164 -10.02 15.62 -5.01
C GLY A 164 -11.33 15.49 -4.23
N LEU A 165 -11.26 15.36 -2.89
CA LEU A 165 -12.44 15.34 -2.02
C LEU A 165 -13.33 16.57 -2.24
N LYS A 166 -12.74 17.77 -2.29
CA LYS A 166 -13.49 19.01 -2.53
C LYS A 166 -14.18 19.04 -3.90
N ARG A 167 -13.54 18.52 -4.95
CA ARG A 167 -14.16 18.37 -6.28
C ARG A 167 -15.28 17.33 -6.29
N PHE A 168 -15.10 16.20 -5.60
CA PHE A 168 -16.11 15.15 -5.48
C PHE A 168 -17.36 15.65 -4.73
N ALA A 169 -17.16 16.36 -3.61
CA ALA A 169 -18.22 17.02 -2.85
C ALA A 169 -19.00 18.03 -3.73
N ALA A 170 -18.29 18.91 -4.44
CA ALA A 170 -18.91 19.84 -5.38
C ALA A 170 -19.71 19.12 -6.49
N SER A 171 -19.18 18.04 -7.07
CA SER A 171 -19.87 17.26 -8.12
C SER A 171 -21.13 16.53 -7.63
N THR A 172 -21.29 16.35 -6.31
CA THR A 172 -22.45 15.71 -5.69
C THR A 172 -23.39 16.70 -5.00
N GLY A 173 -23.10 18.01 -5.06
CA GLY A 173 -23.88 19.07 -4.41
C GLY A 173 -23.83 19.01 -2.88
N ARG A 174 -22.81 18.37 -2.29
CA ARG A 174 -22.68 18.16 -0.84
C ARG A 174 -21.47 18.91 -0.28
N SER A 175 -21.45 19.10 1.04
CA SER A 175 -20.25 19.61 1.71
C SER A 175 -19.17 18.52 1.82
N PRO A 176 -17.88 18.85 1.63
CA PRO A 176 -16.77 17.93 1.90
C PRO A 176 -16.64 17.58 3.39
N ASP A 177 -17.32 18.32 4.27
CA ASP A 177 -17.35 18.16 5.73
C ASP A 177 -18.41 17.16 6.23
N MET A 178 -19.20 16.56 5.32
CA MET A 178 -20.17 15.52 5.68
C MET A 178 -19.51 14.14 5.75
N VAL A 179 -19.89 13.34 6.76
CA VAL A 179 -19.42 11.96 6.97
C VAL A 179 -19.72 11.11 5.73
N GLU A 180 -20.92 11.21 5.19
CA GLU A 180 -21.38 10.49 4.01
C GLU A 180 -20.57 10.86 2.76
N THR A 181 -20.27 12.14 2.55
CA THR A 181 -19.45 12.60 1.42
C THR A 181 -18.02 12.06 1.52
N GLN A 182 -17.44 12.03 2.73
CA GLN A 182 -16.10 11.51 2.96
C GLN A 182 -16.04 9.99 2.78
N LEU A 183 -17.05 9.24 3.24
CA LEU A 183 -17.16 7.79 3.01
C LEU A 183 -17.42 7.45 1.53
N ASP A 184 -18.32 8.19 0.86
CA ASP A 184 -18.55 8.06 -0.59
C ASP A 184 -17.23 8.33 -1.37
N TYR A 185 -16.39 9.27 -0.91
CA TYR A 185 -15.10 9.56 -1.54
C TYR A 185 -14.03 8.48 -1.31
N VAL A 186 -13.93 7.89 -0.11
CA VAL A 186 -13.08 6.69 0.11
C VAL A 186 -13.44 5.59 -0.88
N MET A 187 -14.74 5.31 -1.03
CA MET A 187 -15.22 4.28 -1.95
C MET A 187 -15.03 4.63 -3.42
N HIS A 188 -15.05 5.92 -3.78
CA HIS A 188 -14.66 6.40 -5.09
C HIS A 188 -13.17 6.14 -5.35
N GLU A 189 -12.28 6.58 -4.45
CA GLU A 189 -10.82 6.38 -4.56
C GLU A 189 -10.48 4.89 -4.68
N LEU A 190 -10.99 4.01 -3.79
CA LEU A 190 -10.75 2.55 -3.85
C LEU A 190 -11.15 1.92 -5.19
N ARG A 191 -12.10 2.52 -5.92
CA ARG A 191 -12.55 2.07 -7.25
C ARG A 191 -11.77 2.71 -8.41
N THR A 192 -11.04 3.81 -8.18
CA THR A 192 -10.38 4.61 -9.23
C THR A 192 -8.87 4.77 -9.03
N SER A 193 -8.42 5.67 -8.15
CA SER A 193 -7.01 5.97 -7.84
C SER A 193 -6.34 4.87 -7.00
N GLU A 194 -7.08 4.30 -6.06
CA GLU A 194 -6.63 3.36 -5.04
C GLU A 194 -7.03 1.90 -5.34
N ARG A 195 -7.14 1.56 -6.63
CA ARG A 195 -7.61 0.25 -7.13
C ARG A 195 -6.87 -0.97 -6.58
N SER A 196 -5.60 -0.84 -6.21
CA SER A 196 -4.83 -1.95 -5.61
C SER A 196 -5.34 -2.29 -4.21
N ALA A 197 -5.48 -1.28 -3.34
CA ALA A 197 -6.06 -1.42 -2.01
C ALA A 197 -7.54 -1.85 -2.08
N GLY A 198 -8.31 -1.29 -3.03
CA GLY A 198 -9.70 -1.67 -3.27
C GLY A 198 -9.88 -3.14 -3.64
N LYS A 199 -9.05 -3.68 -4.55
CA LYS A 199 -9.05 -5.11 -4.90
C LYS A 199 -8.68 -5.99 -3.70
N ALA A 200 -7.60 -5.64 -2.99
CA ALA A 200 -7.15 -6.40 -1.82
C ALA A 200 -8.24 -6.43 -0.72
N LEU A 201 -8.91 -5.30 -0.47
CA LEU A 201 -9.98 -5.20 0.52
C LEU A 201 -11.19 -6.04 0.11
N ALA A 202 -11.59 -6.00 -1.15
CA ALA A 202 -12.69 -6.80 -1.69
C ALA A 202 -12.41 -8.31 -1.55
N SER A 203 -11.16 -8.75 -1.72
CA SER A 203 -10.75 -10.15 -1.57
C SER A 203 -10.53 -10.63 -0.13
N ALA A 204 -10.46 -9.72 0.86
CA ALA A 204 -10.11 -10.06 2.24
C ALA A 204 -11.13 -11.04 2.87
N ALA A 205 -10.62 -12.15 3.42
CA ALA A 205 -11.44 -13.16 4.09
C ALA A 205 -11.83 -12.75 5.53
N ASP A 206 -10.96 -12.01 6.22
CA ASP A 206 -11.09 -11.68 7.64
C ASP A 206 -10.71 -10.21 7.93
N VAL A 207 -10.93 -9.77 9.18
CA VAL A 207 -10.66 -8.38 9.62
C VAL A 207 -9.18 -8.00 9.58
N GLU A 208 -8.25 -8.95 9.72
CA GLU A 208 -6.82 -8.69 9.68
C GLU A 208 -6.32 -8.53 8.24
N GLN A 209 -6.79 -9.35 7.32
CA GLN A 209 -6.58 -9.19 5.88
C GLN A 209 -7.21 -7.87 5.38
N ALA A 210 -8.42 -7.54 5.82
CA ALA A 210 -9.08 -6.30 5.44
C ALA A 210 -8.32 -5.07 5.99
N THR A 211 -7.82 -5.16 7.22
CA THR A 211 -6.95 -4.12 7.79
C THR A 211 -5.65 -4.00 6.99
N ALA A 212 -4.98 -5.11 6.65
CA ALA A 212 -3.75 -5.12 5.86
C ALA A 212 -3.95 -4.55 4.44
N ALA A 213 -5.10 -4.83 3.81
CA ALA A 213 -5.46 -4.24 2.53
C ALA A 213 -5.67 -2.73 2.62
N PHE A 214 -6.39 -2.25 3.64
CA PHE A 214 -6.67 -0.83 3.80
C PHE A 214 -5.46 0.00 4.26
N MET A 215 -4.45 -0.62 4.89
CA MET A 215 -3.14 0.02 5.08
C MET A 215 -2.52 0.50 3.75
N GLY A 216 -2.84 -0.12 2.62
CA GLY A 216 -2.41 0.31 1.28
C GLY A 216 -3.13 1.54 0.72
N PHE A 217 -4.24 1.95 1.33
CA PHE A 217 -4.95 3.20 1.02
C PHE A 217 -4.38 4.39 1.80
N GLU A 218 -4.04 4.17 3.08
CA GLU A 218 -3.40 5.19 3.93
C GLU A 218 -1.89 5.34 3.66
N ARG A 219 -1.19 4.22 3.42
CA ARG A 219 0.27 4.15 3.25
C ARG A 219 1.06 4.88 4.35
N PRO A 220 0.78 4.64 5.65
CA PRO A 220 1.45 5.34 6.74
C PRO A 220 2.95 4.97 6.81
N GLN A 221 3.76 5.79 7.47
CA GLN A 221 5.21 5.56 7.62
C GLN A 221 5.55 4.10 7.98
N GLY A 222 6.48 3.48 7.26
CA GLY A 222 6.86 2.07 7.42
C GLY A 222 6.02 1.06 6.61
N TRP A 223 4.94 1.51 5.97
CA TRP A 223 4.17 0.68 5.04
C TRP A 223 4.92 0.45 3.73
N THR A 224 4.87 -0.77 3.23
CA THR A 224 5.21 -1.11 1.83
C THR A 224 4.22 -2.15 1.29
N PRO A 225 4.10 -2.34 -0.03
CA PRO A 225 3.23 -3.37 -0.60
C PRO A 225 3.55 -4.79 -0.11
N GLY A 226 4.83 -5.10 0.14
CA GLY A 226 5.29 -6.39 0.66
C GLY A 226 5.21 -6.53 2.18
N ASN A 227 5.17 -5.41 2.92
CA ASN A 227 5.00 -5.38 4.37
C ASN A 227 3.91 -4.37 4.78
N PRO A 228 2.62 -4.67 4.52
CA PRO A 228 1.54 -3.77 4.91
C PRO A 228 1.37 -3.65 6.43
N ARG A 229 1.88 -4.63 7.18
CA ARG A 229 1.83 -4.68 8.66
C ARG A 229 2.93 -3.87 9.33
N GLY A 230 3.97 -3.49 8.60
CA GLY A 230 5.05 -2.60 9.08
C GLY A 230 4.66 -1.13 9.17
N GLY A 231 3.50 -0.75 8.62
CA GLY A 231 3.03 0.63 8.66
C GLY A 231 2.60 1.11 10.04
N HIS A 232 2.86 2.39 10.31
CA HIS A 232 2.66 3.01 11.62
C HIS A 232 1.23 2.82 12.16
N ALA A 233 1.17 2.52 13.46
CA ALA A 233 -0.04 2.20 14.21
C ALA A 233 -0.81 0.94 13.76
N TRP A 234 -0.21 0.02 13.00
CA TRP A 234 -0.80 -1.29 12.61
C TRP A 234 -1.63 -1.95 13.72
N SER A 235 -1.02 -2.21 14.89
CA SER A 235 -1.69 -2.89 16.01
C SER A 235 -2.87 -2.10 16.59
N LYS A 236 -2.87 -0.77 16.51
CA LYS A 236 -4.00 0.09 16.94
C LYS A 236 -5.13 0.05 15.93
N ARG A 237 -4.82 0.16 14.63
CA ARG A 237 -5.80 0.05 13.52
C ARG A 237 -6.48 -1.32 13.54
N LEU A 238 -5.70 -2.39 13.69
CA LEU A 238 -6.20 -3.74 13.85
C LEU A 238 -7.03 -3.91 15.13
N LYS A 239 -6.65 -3.29 16.26
CA LYS A 239 -7.46 -3.27 17.49
C LYS A 239 -8.82 -2.59 17.26
N HIS A 240 -8.85 -1.41 16.63
CA HIS A 240 -10.11 -0.71 16.33
C HIS A 240 -10.98 -1.50 15.35
N ALA A 241 -10.40 -2.07 14.30
CA ALA A 241 -11.11 -2.92 13.36
C ALA A 241 -11.68 -4.19 14.05
N ARG A 242 -10.89 -4.86 14.90
CA ARG A 242 -11.35 -6.02 15.71
C ARG A 242 -12.46 -5.64 16.70
N GLN A 243 -12.37 -4.48 17.36
CA GLN A 243 -13.43 -3.96 18.24
C GLN A 243 -14.74 -3.72 17.49
N LEU A 244 -14.67 -3.22 16.25
CA LEU A 244 -15.84 -2.95 15.41
C LEU A 244 -16.40 -4.21 14.72
N ALA A 245 -15.56 -5.21 14.44
CA ALA A 245 -15.99 -6.51 13.95
C ALA A 245 -16.66 -7.34 15.05
N GLY A 246 -16.07 -7.37 16.25
CA GLY A 246 -16.58 -8.08 17.44
C GLY A 246 -17.88 -7.51 18.02
N ALA A 247 -18.31 -6.33 17.58
CA ALA A 247 -19.66 -5.82 17.87
C ALA A 247 -20.78 -6.63 17.16
N GLY A 248 -20.44 -7.60 16.29
CA GLY A 248 -21.37 -8.57 15.71
C GLY A 248 -21.17 -10.02 16.13
N GLU A 249 -20.02 -10.39 16.71
CA GLU A 249 -19.70 -11.75 17.15
C GLU A 249 -18.86 -11.73 18.44
N ALA A 250 -19.31 -12.44 19.46
CA ALA A 250 -18.65 -12.48 20.76
C ALA A 250 -17.43 -13.41 20.77
N LEU A 251 -16.30 -12.95 21.33
CA LEU A 251 -15.51 -13.62 22.38
C LEU A 251 -14.22 -12.82 22.75
N ALA A 252 -13.56 -13.23 23.83
CA ALA A 252 -12.70 -12.41 24.68
C ALA A 252 -11.23 -12.21 24.21
N PRO A 253 -10.50 -11.20 24.75
CA PRO A 253 -9.11 -10.88 24.38
C PRO A 253 -8.05 -11.48 25.34
N ALA A 254 -6.78 -11.44 24.93
CA ALA A 254 -5.62 -11.54 25.83
C ALA A 254 -4.52 -10.53 25.40
N PRO A 255 -3.82 -9.85 26.35
CA PRO A 255 -2.83 -8.82 26.05
C PRO A 255 -1.36 -9.24 26.34
N THR A 256 -0.41 -8.39 25.94
CA THR A 256 0.95 -8.33 26.49
C THR A 256 1.34 -6.89 26.84
N ALA A 257 2.19 -6.75 27.85
CA ALA A 257 2.75 -5.49 28.35
C ALA A 257 4.21 -5.71 28.74
N ALA A 258 5.07 -4.69 28.63
CA ALA A 258 6.38 -4.66 29.29
C ALA A 258 7.00 -3.23 29.30
N ALA A 259 7.89 -3.03 30.28
CA ALA A 259 8.83 -1.91 30.47
C ALA A 259 8.27 -0.56 30.96
N ALA A 260 8.85 0.10 31.98
CA ALA A 260 9.82 -0.37 32.99
C ALA A 260 9.82 0.55 34.23
N LEU A 261 10.24 0.02 35.39
CA LEU A 261 10.51 0.74 36.65
C LEU A 261 12.01 0.97 36.84
N SER A 262 12.41 2.03 37.56
CA SER A 262 13.60 2.05 38.46
C SER A 262 13.67 3.35 39.33
N PRO A 263 14.41 3.37 40.46
CA PRO A 263 13.99 4.12 41.67
C PRO A 263 15.02 5.09 42.31
N ALA A 264 14.56 5.88 43.30
CA ALA A 264 15.29 6.45 44.47
C ALA A 264 14.23 7.11 45.41
N GLU A 265 13.99 6.67 46.66
CA GLU A 265 14.71 6.95 47.93
C GLU A 265 14.78 8.43 48.38
N GLY A 266 14.26 8.74 49.58
CA GLY A 266 14.33 10.09 50.21
C GLY A 266 13.32 10.34 51.36
N THR A 267 13.78 10.25 52.61
CA THR A 267 13.05 10.26 53.90
C THR A 267 12.09 11.42 54.28
N ILE A 268 10.90 11.02 54.75
CA ILE A 268 10.09 11.47 55.92
C ILE A 268 10.29 12.90 56.53
N ALA A 269 9.20 13.70 56.58
CA ALA A 269 8.85 14.57 57.73
C ALA A 269 7.38 15.10 57.62
N GLY A 270 6.62 15.12 58.73
CA GLY A 270 5.35 15.88 58.85
C GLY A 270 4.13 15.09 59.36
N ALA A 271 3.62 15.45 60.54
CA ALA A 271 2.43 14.87 61.19
C ALA A 271 1.10 15.42 60.59
N PRO A 272 -0.06 14.78 60.83
CA PRO A 272 -1.25 14.99 60.01
C PRO A 272 -2.04 16.26 60.39
N ALA A 273 -2.40 17.05 59.38
CA ALA A 273 -3.37 18.13 59.50
C ALA A 273 -4.71 17.73 58.87
N ARG A 274 -5.80 18.10 59.56
CA ARG A 274 -7.21 17.87 59.24
C ARG A 274 -7.57 18.00 57.75
N PHE A 275 -8.42 17.10 57.27
CA PHE A 275 -9.44 17.44 56.28
C PHE A 275 -10.81 17.49 56.97
N GLU A 276 -11.48 18.64 56.84
CA GLU A 276 -12.89 18.80 57.16
C GLU A 276 -13.76 18.19 56.03
N PRO A 277 -15.03 17.82 56.30
CA PRO A 277 -15.90 17.25 55.28
C PRO A 277 -16.27 18.29 54.21
N GLY A 278 -15.66 18.17 53.04
CA GLY A 278 -16.08 18.89 51.83
C GLY A 278 -17.49 18.49 51.40
N THR A 279 -18.27 19.47 50.93
CA THR A 279 -19.68 19.36 50.57
C THR A 279 -19.98 18.30 49.49
N PRO A 280 -21.16 17.66 49.50
CA PRO A 280 -21.58 16.77 48.43
C PRO A 280 -21.62 17.48 47.08
N GLY A 281 -20.92 16.93 46.09
CA GLY A 281 -21.03 17.39 44.70
C GLY A 281 -22.44 17.14 44.16
N THR A 282 -23.07 18.19 43.65
CA THR A 282 -24.46 18.17 43.17
C THR A 282 -24.66 17.14 42.05
N ALA A 283 -25.51 16.14 42.31
CA ALA A 283 -26.14 15.38 41.24
C ALA A 283 -26.92 16.35 40.33
N GLY A 284 -26.91 16.12 39.01
CA GLY A 284 -27.63 16.97 38.08
C GLY A 284 -29.14 16.89 38.34
N THR A 285 -29.73 17.97 38.85
CA THR A 285 -31.15 18.04 39.17
C THR A 285 -31.98 17.77 37.91
N PRO A 286 -32.97 16.85 37.95
CA PRO A 286 -33.99 16.74 36.90
C PRO A 286 -34.67 18.10 36.66
N PRO A 287 -35.28 18.35 35.49
CA PRO A 287 -35.92 19.62 35.19
C PRO A 287 -36.93 19.98 36.28
N ALA A 288 -36.67 21.06 37.00
CA ALA A 288 -37.52 21.52 38.09
C ALA A 288 -38.88 21.94 37.52
N ILE A 289 -39.91 21.17 37.83
CA ILE A 289 -41.30 21.55 37.60
C ILE A 289 -41.63 22.63 38.63
N ASP A 290 -41.70 23.89 38.22
CA ASP A 290 -42.11 24.96 39.12
C ASP A 290 -43.61 24.79 39.43
N VAL A 291 -43.89 24.39 40.67
CA VAL A 291 -45.25 24.19 41.20
C VAL A 291 -45.73 25.52 41.76
N HIS A 292 -46.62 26.19 41.06
CA HIS A 292 -47.26 27.41 41.54
C HIS A 292 -48.56 27.08 42.26
N LEU A 293 -48.60 27.39 43.55
CA LEU A 293 -49.78 27.22 44.40
C LEU A 293 -50.69 28.44 44.20
N THR A 294 -51.92 28.25 43.71
CA THR A 294 -52.89 29.35 43.56
C THR A 294 -53.82 29.46 44.77
N PRO A 295 -54.02 30.66 45.34
CA PRO A 295 -55.02 30.88 46.38
C PRO A 295 -56.44 30.59 45.90
N GLY A 296 -57.25 29.98 46.76
CA GLY A 296 -58.69 29.75 46.56
C GLY A 296 -59.57 30.77 47.30
N ASP A 297 -60.87 30.72 47.02
CA ASP A 297 -61.89 31.44 47.78
C ASP A 297 -62.13 30.75 49.13
N VAL A 298 -62.11 31.54 50.21
CA VAL A 298 -61.95 31.00 51.57
C VAL A 298 -63.24 30.39 52.16
N ALA A 299 -64.43 30.76 51.67
CA ALA A 299 -65.68 30.14 52.13
C ALA A 299 -66.85 30.24 51.11
N PRO A 300 -67.69 29.20 50.99
CA PRO A 300 -68.93 29.26 50.22
C PRO A 300 -70.00 30.16 50.88
N LYS A 301 -70.85 30.78 50.04
CA LYS A 301 -72.04 31.51 50.52
C LYS A 301 -73.02 30.55 51.21
N ARG A 302 -73.48 30.89 52.41
CA ARG A 302 -74.44 30.11 53.21
C ARG A 302 -75.85 30.74 53.17
N MET A 303 -76.91 29.93 53.25
CA MET A 303 -78.29 30.39 53.39
C MET A 303 -78.67 30.60 54.86
N ARG A 304 -79.71 31.40 55.13
CA ARG A 304 -80.23 31.63 56.49
C ARG A 304 -80.73 30.30 57.10
N PRO A 305 -80.19 29.87 58.27
CA PRO A 305 -80.63 28.63 58.92
C PRO A 305 -82.08 28.68 59.41
N GLY A 306 -82.66 27.52 59.68
CA GLY A 306 -84.02 27.38 60.23
C GLY A 306 -85.11 27.24 59.17
N THR A 307 -84.75 26.81 57.96
CA THR A 307 -85.68 26.33 56.94
C THR A 307 -85.13 25.05 56.33
N ILE A 308 -85.99 24.09 56.02
CA ILE A 308 -85.57 22.78 55.48
C ILE A 308 -84.70 22.95 54.22
N ARG A 309 -85.01 23.94 53.37
CA ARG A 309 -84.19 24.32 52.22
C ARG A 309 -82.83 24.91 52.61
N GLY A 310 -82.79 25.88 53.54
CA GLY A 310 -81.56 26.55 53.95
C GLY A 310 -80.59 25.63 54.69
N ASP A 311 -81.12 24.72 55.52
CA ASP A 311 -80.33 23.76 56.29
C ASP A 311 -79.76 22.66 55.36
N ALA A 312 -80.58 22.13 54.42
CA ALA A 312 -80.11 21.20 53.39
C ALA A 312 -79.07 21.83 52.44
N PHE A 313 -79.26 23.09 52.06
CA PHE A 313 -78.29 23.87 51.29
C PHE A 313 -76.95 23.98 52.03
N ASN A 314 -76.96 24.41 53.29
CA ASN A 314 -75.74 24.59 54.07
C ASN A 314 -74.99 23.27 54.29
N ALA A 315 -75.70 22.15 54.50
CA ALA A 315 -75.10 20.83 54.63
C ALA A 315 -74.43 20.34 53.32
N ALA A 316 -75.13 20.48 52.18
CA ALA A 316 -74.61 20.11 50.87
C ALA A 316 -73.40 20.95 50.46
N VAL A 317 -73.45 22.25 50.78
CA VAL A 317 -72.32 23.19 50.61
C VAL A 317 -71.08 22.73 51.37
N THR A 318 -71.20 22.46 52.67
CA THR A 318 -70.06 22.09 53.52
C THR A 318 -69.42 20.79 53.06
N GLY A 319 -70.21 19.75 52.80
CA GLY A 319 -69.67 18.44 52.36
C GLY A 319 -68.89 18.55 51.04
N MET A 320 -69.48 19.16 50.02
CA MET A 320 -68.86 19.27 48.71
C MET A 320 -67.63 20.20 48.68
N HIS A 321 -67.57 21.20 49.57
CA HIS A 321 -66.40 22.05 49.73
C HIS A 321 -65.23 21.29 50.38
N LEU A 322 -65.49 20.53 51.44
CA LEU A 322 -64.46 19.71 52.12
C LEU A 322 -63.88 18.64 51.20
N ASP A 323 -64.70 17.88 50.48
CA ASP A 323 -64.25 16.84 49.53
C ASP A 323 -63.33 17.44 48.45
N ARG A 324 -63.71 18.59 47.90
CA ARG A 324 -62.89 19.31 46.92
C ARG A 324 -61.59 19.84 47.52
N LEU A 325 -61.61 20.26 48.79
CA LEU A 325 -60.43 20.80 49.47
C LEU A 325 -59.42 19.69 49.78
N GLU A 326 -59.88 18.52 50.25
CA GLU A 326 -59.05 17.32 50.43
C GLU A 326 -58.49 16.81 49.11
N THR A 327 -59.26 16.89 48.02
CA THR A 327 -58.81 16.57 46.65
C THR A 327 -57.68 17.51 46.20
N ALA A 328 -57.87 18.82 46.33
CA ALA A 328 -56.87 19.82 45.98
C ALA A 328 -55.58 19.67 46.79
N MET A 329 -55.72 19.54 48.12
CA MET A 329 -54.62 19.29 49.05
C MET A 329 -53.82 18.05 48.65
N SER A 330 -54.51 16.93 48.38
CA SER A 330 -53.85 15.68 47.96
C SER A 330 -53.02 15.87 46.69
N ALA A 331 -53.55 16.58 45.68
CA ALA A 331 -52.85 16.86 44.44
C ALA A 331 -51.57 17.70 44.64
N GLN A 332 -51.57 18.70 45.55
CA GLN A 332 -50.35 19.46 45.85
C GLN A 332 -49.31 18.62 46.60
N MET A 333 -49.77 17.80 47.54
CA MET A 333 -48.89 16.91 48.31
C MET A 333 -48.22 15.87 47.40
N ASP A 334 -48.95 15.34 46.41
CA ASP A 334 -48.40 14.46 45.38
C ASP A 334 -47.39 15.18 44.47
N ALA A 335 -47.70 16.38 43.98
CA ALA A 335 -46.78 17.18 43.17
C ALA A 335 -45.44 17.44 43.89
N LEU A 336 -45.49 17.71 45.19
CA LEU A 336 -44.31 17.95 46.02
C LEU A 336 -43.48 16.67 46.27
N ALA A 337 -44.16 15.53 46.42
CA ALA A 337 -43.52 14.21 46.50
C ALA A 337 -42.84 13.78 45.20
N MET A 338 -43.26 14.32 44.05
CA MET A 338 -42.58 14.10 42.77
C MET A 338 -41.32 14.97 42.61
N GLN A 339 -41.24 16.14 43.24
CA GLN A 339 -40.03 16.98 43.27
C GLN A 339 -38.94 16.45 44.23
N THR A 340 -39.33 15.75 45.29
CA THR A 340 -38.43 15.24 46.35
C THR A 340 -38.57 13.72 46.53
N PRO A 341 -38.34 12.91 45.47
CA PRO A 341 -38.73 11.50 45.45
C PRO A 341 -37.94 10.62 46.43
N ASP A 342 -36.69 11.00 46.74
CA ASP A 342 -35.72 10.18 47.49
C ASP A 342 -35.15 10.87 48.74
N ASP A 343 -35.73 12.01 49.18
CA ASP A 343 -35.38 12.66 50.46
C ASP A 343 -36.63 12.75 51.35
N PRO A 344 -36.83 11.81 52.30
CA PRO A 344 -37.99 11.82 53.17
C PRO A 344 -37.99 13.00 54.18
N ALA A 345 -36.83 13.60 54.48
CA ALA A 345 -36.72 14.72 55.41
C ALA A 345 -37.06 16.05 54.74
N ALA A 346 -36.53 16.29 53.53
CA ALA A 346 -36.91 17.43 52.70
C ALA A 346 -38.39 17.37 52.33
N LEU A 347 -38.90 16.20 51.90
CA LEU A 347 -40.31 16.01 51.59
C LEU A 347 -41.22 16.29 52.80
N SER A 348 -40.87 15.77 54.00
CA SER A 348 -41.66 16.04 55.21
C SER A 348 -41.72 17.55 55.52
N THR A 349 -40.60 18.25 55.39
CA THR A 349 -40.48 19.70 55.65
C THR A 349 -41.28 20.51 54.64
N ALA A 350 -41.18 20.17 53.35
CA ALA A 350 -41.89 20.85 52.28
C ALA A 350 -43.41 20.65 52.42
N LEU A 351 -43.87 19.44 52.79
CA LEU A 351 -45.29 19.17 53.03
C LEU A 351 -45.81 20.02 54.20
N ASP A 352 -45.09 20.10 55.33
CA ASP A 352 -45.53 20.89 56.50
C ASP A 352 -45.81 22.37 56.19
N ALA A 353 -45.12 22.96 55.20
CA ALA A 353 -45.37 24.34 54.78
C ALA A 353 -46.76 24.55 54.14
N LEU A 354 -47.33 23.53 53.47
CA LEU A 354 -48.68 23.60 52.87
C LEU A 354 -49.81 23.61 53.91
N ARG A 355 -49.53 23.12 55.13
CA ARG A 355 -50.54 22.82 56.17
C ARG A 355 -51.40 24.03 56.57
N GLY A 356 -50.81 25.23 56.57
CA GLY A 356 -51.49 26.45 57.02
C GLY A 356 -52.64 26.88 56.10
N GLY A 357 -52.37 26.96 54.79
CA GLY A 357 -53.32 27.48 53.80
C GLY A 357 -54.60 26.66 53.63
N TYR A 358 -54.57 25.38 53.99
CA TYR A 358 -55.74 24.49 53.94
C TYR A 358 -56.66 24.56 55.17
N ARG A 359 -56.32 25.40 56.15
CA ARG A 359 -57.09 25.54 57.41
C ARG A 359 -57.63 26.95 57.62
N GLU A 360 -57.27 27.90 56.77
CA GLU A 360 -57.64 29.30 56.90
C GLU A 360 -59.13 29.51 56.58
N GLY A 361 -59.85 30.20 57.48
CA GLY A 361 -61.27 30.56 57.33
C GLY A 361 -62.32 29.43 57.38
N LEU A 362 -61.91 28.19 57.64
CA LEU A 362 -62.83 27.07 57.91
C LEU A 362 -63.40 27.12 59.34
N GLU A 363 -64.61 26.58 59.54
CA GLU A 363 -65.17 26.38 60.90
C GLU A 363 -64.33 25.36 61.70
N PRO A 364 -64.33 25.39 63.05
CA PRO A 364 -63.44 24.55 63.86
C PRO A 364 -63.56 23.03 63.61
N ARG A 365 -64.76 22.54 63.26
CA ARG A 365 -64.99 21.13 62.88
C ARG A 365 -64.49 20.81 61.47
N GLU A 366 -64.65 21.75 60.55
CA GLU A 366 -64.24 21.64 59.14
C GLU A 366 -62.70 21.58 59.07
N ALA A 367 -62.01 22.48 59.77
CA ALA A 367 -60.54 22.50 59.87
C ALA A 367 -59.95 21.21 60.49
N ALA A 368 -60.64 20.61 61.46
CA ALA A 368 -60.19 19.37 62.11
C ALA A 368 -60.28 18.14 61.18
N MET A 369 -61.28 18.09 60.29
CA MET A 369 -61.42 17.02 59.30
C MET A 369 -60.27 17.06 58.28
N ILE A 370 -59.98 18.25 57.74
CA ILE A 370 -58.92 18.48 56.76
C ILE A 370 -57.52 18.22 57.36
N GLU A 371 -57.26 18.66 58.59
CA GLU A 371 -56.01 18.32 59.30
C GLU A 371 -55.83 16.81 59.46
N GLY A 372 -56.91 16.08 59.77
CA GLY A 372 -56.89 14.61 59.84
C GLY A 372 -56.55 13.95 58.50
N ALA A 373 -57.06 14.47 57.38
CA ALA A 373 -56.73 14.02 56.04
C ALA A 373 -55.28 14.30 55.66
N PHE A 374 -54.83 15.54 55.92
CA PHE A 374 -53.46 16.00 55.66
C PHE A 374 -52.41 15.08 56.31
N GLN A 375 -52.55 14.80 57.62
CA GLN A 375 -51.56 13.97 58.34
C GLN A 375 -51.50 12.53 57.81
N ARG A 376 -52.65 11.94 57.44
CA ARG A 376 -52.69 10.60 56.81
C ARG A 376 -51.95 10.60 55.47
N ARG A 377 -52.19 11.61 54.62
CA ARG A 377 -51.55 11.71 53.30
C ARG A 377 -50.05 11.92 53.41
N LYS A 378 -49.60 12.82 54.30
CA LYS A 378 -48.19 13.10 54.58
C LYS A 378 -47.44 11.82 54.96
N LEU A 379 -47.98 11.04 55.91
CA LEU A 379 -47.36 9.81 56.38
C LEU A 379 -47.16 8.78 55.26
N GLY A 380 -48.13 8.63 54.35
CA GLY A 380 -48.02 7.72 53.20
C GLY A 380 -46.92 8.13 52.21
N LEU A 381 -46.81 9.43 51.92
CA LEU A 381 -45.80 9.96 51.00
C LEU A 381 -44.38 9.84 51.57
N VAL A 382 -44.17 10.25 52.83
CA VAL A 382 -42.85 10.18 53.49
C VAL A 382 -42.37 8.73 53.64
N ARG A 383 -43.26 7.78 53.97
CA ARG A 383 -42.91 6.34 53.99
C ARG A 383 -42.48 5.83 52.61
N SER A 384 -43.16 6.27 51.54
CA SER A 384 -42.84 5.84 50.18
C SER A 384 -41.47 6.34 49.72
N ALA A 385 -41.11 7.59 50.06
CA ALA A 385 -39.78 8.14 49.81
C ALA A 385 -38.68 7.42 50.62
N ALA A 386 -38.94 7.13 51.90
CA ALA A 386 -37.99 6.40 52.75
C ALA A 386 -37.67 4.98 52.21
N THR A 387 -38.66 4.27 51.68
CA THR A 387 -38.45 2.95 51.07
C THR A 387 -37.54 3.02 49.85
N ARG A 388 -37.74 3.99 48.94
CA ARG A 388 -36.90 4.17 47.74
C ARG A 388 -35.47 4.55 48.10
N TRP A 389 -35.31 5.47 49.06
CA TRP A 389 -33.98 5.88 49.55
C TRP A 389 -33.16 4.68 50.04
N GLN A 390 -33.78 3.75 50.79
CA GLN A 390 -33.10 2.55 51.26
C GLN A 390 -32.68 1.61 50.12
N GLN A 391 -33.57 1.38 49.14
CA GLN A 391 -33.26 0.54 47.96
C GLN A 391 -32.09 1.12 47.15
N ASN A 392 -32.13 2.41 46.83
CA ASN A 392 -31.07 3.10 46.09
C ASN A 392 -29.71 3.02 46.82
N PHE A 393 -29.71 3.06 48.15
CA PHE A 393 -28.49 2.92 48.97
C PHE A 393 -27.93 1.50 48.97
N GLU A 394 -28.79 0.47 48.98
CA GLU A 394 -28.38 -0.94 48.91
C GLU A 394 -27.78 -1.28 47.53
N ASP A 395 -28.41 -0.84 46.44
CA ASP A 395 -27.93 -1.03 45.06
C ASP A 395 -26.55 -0.36 44.83
N GLN A 396 -26.38 0.88 45.31
CA GLN A 396 -25.10 1.59 45.23
C GLN A 396 -23.97 0.85 45.97
N ARG A 397 -24.26 0.27 47.13
CA ARG A 397 -23.28 -0.52 47.89
C ARG A 397 -22.89 -1.81 47.17
N GLN A 398 -23.82 -2.46 46.49
CA GLN A 398 -23.51 -3.66 45.71
C GLN A 398 -22.64 -3.34 44.48
N ALA A 399 -22.98 -2.29 43.73
CA ALA A 399 -22.21 -1.88 42.56
C ALA A 399 -20.74 -1.56 42.89
N VAL A 400 -20.49 -0.84 44.00
CA VAL A 400 -19.12 -0.53 44.46
C VAL A 400 -18.34 -1.78 44.88
N PHE A 401 -19.00 -2.77 45.49
CA PHE A 401 -18.38 -4.05 45.83
C PHE A 401 -17.96 -4.83 44.58
N GLU A 402 -18.81 -4.89 43.55
CA GLU A 402 -18.54 -5.63 42.32
C GLU A 402 -17.40 -4.99 41.51
N ASP A 403 -17.43 -3.66 41.32
CA ASP A 403 -16.40 -2.92 40.58
C ASP A 403 -15.01 -2.97 41.24
N THR A 404 -14.97 -2.81 42.57
CA THR A 404 -13.71 -2.89 43.32
C THR A 404 -13.14 -4.31 43.29
N LEU A 405 -13.99 -5.35 43.32
CA LEU A 405 -13.54 -6.75 43.28
C LEU A 405 -13.00 -7.10 41.90
N ALA A 406 -13.72 -6.71 40.83
CA ALA A 406 -13.27 -6.90 39.46
C ALA A 406 -11.93 -6.22 39.20
N SER A 407 -11.76 -4.97 39.65
CA SER A 407 -10.50 -4.22 39.53
C SER A 407 -9.31 -4.91 40.20
N ARG A 408 -9.53 -5.53 41.38
CA ARG A 408 -8.50 -6.33 42.07
C ARG A 408 -8.22 -7.66 41.38
N GLN A 409 -9.26 -8.35 40.91
CA GLN A 409 -9.10 -9.59 40.15
C GLN A 409 -8.26 -9.32 38.89
N ASP A 410 -8.56 -8.27 38.13
CA ASP A 410 -7.78 -7.85 36.96
C ASP A 410 -6.31 -7.55 37.32
N ASN A 411 -6.05 -6.96 38.50
CA ASN A 411 -4.68 -6.72 38.94
C ASN A 411 -3.95 -8.03 39.32
N ALA A 412 -4.60 -8.93 40.05
CA ALA A 412 -4.05 -10.24 40.40
C ALA A 412 -3.76 -11.08 39.13
N LEU A 413 -4.68 -11.11 38.17
CA LEU A 413 -4.48 -11.78 36.87
C LEU A 413 -3.33 -11.16 36.08
N ARG A 414 -3.18 -9.83 36.09
CA ARG A 414 -2.03 -9.13 35.46
C ARG A 414 -0.69 -9.54 36.08
N ILE A 415 -0.60 -9.59 37.41
CA ILE A 415 0.61 -9.99 38.14
C ILE A 415 0.94 -11.46 37.84
N ALA A 416 -0.06 -12.35 37.96
CA ALA A 416 0.07 -13.78 37.65
C ALA A 416 0.55 -14.01 36.21
N ARG A 417 0.02 -13.24 35.27
CA ARG A 417 0.38 -13.33 33.85
C ARG A 417 1.82 -12.90 33.56
N ILE A 418 2.27 -11.79 34.16
CA ILE A 418 3.59 -11.21 33.91
C ILE A 418 4.69 -12.02 34.59
N ALA A 419 4.51 -12.39 35.86
CA ALA A 419 5.52 -13.13 36.61
C ALA A 419 5.53 -14.63 36.29
N GLY A 420 4.38 -15.18 35.89
CA GLY A 420 4.25 -16.61 35.69
C GLY A 420 4.62 -17.40 36.93
N THR A 421 5.38 -18.48 36.75
CA THR A 421 5.84 -19.35 37.85
C THR A 421 6.98 -18.77 38.70
N ASP A 422 7.40 -17.51 38.50
CA ASP A 422 8.39 -16.85 39.36
C ASP A 422 7.86 -16.66 40.80
N ALA A 423 8.66 -17.04 41.78
CA ALA A 423 8.38 -16.89 43.22
C ALA A 423 8.37 -15.42 43.67
N ASN A 424 9.06 -14.51 42.98
CA ASN A 424 9.11 -13.09 43.35
C ASN A 424 7.72 -12.42 43.38
N ALA A 425 6.74 -12.95 42.65
CA ALA A 425 5.36 -12.45 42.64
C ALA A 425 4.44 -13.09 43.70
N ASP A 426 4.90 -14.09 44.46
CA ASP A 426 4.09 -14.75 45.49
C ASP A 426 3.55 -13.73 46.51
N ALA A 427 4.39 -12.83 47.00
CA ALA A 427 4.00 -11.82 47.99
C ALA A 427 2.97 -10.82 47.45
N ALA A 428 3.13 -10.37 46.20
CA ALA A 428 2.21 -9.42 45.55
C ALA A 428 0.84 -10.07 45.25
N LEU A 429 0.85 -11.33 44.78
CA LEU A 429 -0.38 -12.10 44.57
C LEU A 429 -1.08 -12.42 45.89
N ALA A 430 -0.34 -12.81 46.93
CA ALA A 430 -0.90 -13.07 48.25
C ALA A 430 -1.58 -11.81 48.82
N ALA A 431 -0.97 -10.63 48.67
CA ALA A 431 -1.55 -9.36 49.13
C ALA A 431 -2.87 -9.00 48.41
N GLU A 432 -2.95 -9.21 47.09
CA GLU A 432 -4.20 -8.99 46.35
C GLU A 432 -5.26 -10.05 46.68
N MET A 433 -4.88 -11.32 46.81
CA MET A 433 -5.78 -12.40 47.23
C MET A 433 -6.37 -12.13 48.63
N GLU A 434 -5.55 -11.70 49.58
CA GLU A 434 -5.99 -11.34 50.94
C GLU A 434 -6.87 -10.07 50.93
N ALA A 435 -6.58 -9.09 50.08
CA ALA A 435 -7.42 -7.91 49.91
C ALA A 435 -8.80 -8.27 49.32
N MET A 436 -8.86 -9.15 48.32
CA MET A 436 -10.10 -9.68 47.77
C MET A 436 -10.86 -10.53 48.81
N ASP A 437 -10.18 -11.36 49.60
CA ASP A 437 -10.83 -12.17 50.63
C ASP A 437 -11.47 -11.31 51.74
N ARG A 438 -10.77 -10.26 52.21
CA ARG A 438 -11.35 -9.28 53.15
C ARG A 438 -12.62 -8.64 52.58
N GLN A 439 -12.60 -8.28 51.30
CA GLN A 439 -13.73 -7.65 50.62
C GLN A 439 -14.91 -8.63 50.42
N ILE A 440 -14.64 -9.88 50.04
CA ILE A 440 -15.64 -10.96 49.93
C ILE A 440 -16.23 -11.28 51.31
N SER A 441 -15.40 -11.33 52.36
CA SER A 441 -15.83 -11.58 53.73
C SER A 441 -16.82 -10.53 54.24
N GLY A 442 -16.53 -9.25 53.98
CA GLY A 442 -17.38 -8.10 54.33
C GLY A 442 -18.60 -7.86 53.42
N SER A 443 -18.78 -8.68 52.38
CA SER A 443 -19.92 -8.58 51.46
C SER A 443 -21.22 -9.17 52.06
N ALA A 444 -22.36 -8.74 51.50
CA ALA A 444 -23.70 -9.26 51.85
C ALA A 444 -24.03 -10.64 51.22
N LEU A 445 -23.07 -11.28 50.54
CA LEU A 445 -23.24 -12.59 49.92
C LEU A 445 -23.44 -13.70 50.97
N SER A 446 -24.14 -14.79 50.61
CA SER A 446 -24.17 -16.00 51.43
C SER A 446 -22.80 -16.70 51.47
N GLU A 447 -22.52 -17.45 52.55
CA GLU A 447 -21.24 -18.16 52.68
C GLU A 447 -20.97 -19.17 51.55
N VAL A 448 -22.02 -19.76 50.96
CA VAL A 448 -21.90 -20.62 49.77
C VAL A 448 -21.47 -19.82 48.54
N GLN A 449 -21.99 -18.61 48.35
CA GLN A 449 -21.56 -17.71 47.27
C GLN A 449 -20.12 -17.23 47.49
N LYS A 450 -19.76 -16.82 48.72
CA LYS A 450 -18.38 -16.43 49.07
C LYS A 450 -17.39 -17.57 48.80
N GLY A 451 -17.70 -18.80 49.21
CA GLY A 451 -16.86 -19.98 48.98
C GLY A 451 -16.67 -20.32 47.50
N ARG A 452 -17.73 -20.21 46.68
CA ARG A 452 -17.64 -20.38 45.22
C ARG A 452 -16.78 -19.28 44.57
N LEU A 453 -16.96 -18.03 44.99
CA LEU A 453 -16.25 -16.88 44.44
C LEU A 453 -14.74 -16.93 44.74
N ARG A 454 -14.36 -17.26 45.99
CA ARG A 454 -12.96 -17.51 46.40
C ARG A 454 -12.29 -18.55 45.51
N ARG A 455 -12.88 -19.76 45.43
CA ARG A 455 -12.34 -20.85 44.62
C ARG A 455 -12.19 -20.47 43.15
N LYS A 456 -13.17 -19.74 42.59
CA LYS A 456 -13.07 -19.26 41.20
C LYS A 456 -11.86 -18.32 41.02
N ILE A 457 -11.69 -17.32 41.89
CA ILE A 457 -10.57 -16.38 41.81
C ILE A 457 -9.23 -17.12 41.98
N GLU A 458 -9.13 -18.05 42.93
CA GLU A 458 -7.94 -18.90 43.12
C GLU A 458 -7.60 -19.71 41.86
N THR A 459 -8.59 -20.37 41.24
CA THR A 459 -8.43 -21.14 40.00
C THR A 459 -8.05 -20.24 38.81
N ASP A 460 -8.70 -19.08 38.66
CA ASP A 460 -8.43 -18.11 37.58
C ASP A 460 -6.98 -17.57 37.67
N VAL A 461 -6.55 -17.19 38.89
CA VAL A 461 -5.19 -16.71 39.19
C VAL A 461 -4.14 -17.81 38.97
N LEU A 462 -4.36 -19.03 39.49
CA LEU A 462 -3.45 -20.16 39.31
C LEU A 462 -3.30 -20.54 37.82
N SER A 463 -4.40 -20.65 37.09
CA SER A 463 -4.40 -20.98 35.66
C SER A 463 -3.66 -19.92 34.84
N THR A 464 -3.90 -18.65 35.14
CA THR A 464 -3.24 -17.52 34.48
C THR A 464 -1.74 -17.47 34.81
N ARG A 465 -1.35 -17.90 36.01
CA ARG A 465 0.05 -17.99 36.43
C ARG A 465 0.82 -19.08 35.69
N ILE A 466 0.21 -20.25 35.52
CA ILE A 466 0.80 -21.34 34.73
C ILE A 466 0.92 -20.94 33.25
N ALA A 467 -0.14 -20.35 32.68
CA ALA A 467 -0.10 -19.82 31.32
C ALA A 467 0.94 -18.70 31.14
N GLY A 468 1.13 -17.84 32.14
CA GLY A 468 2.21 -16.84 32.18
C GLY A 468 3.60 -17.48 32.19
N GLY A 469 3.81 -18.51 33.02
CA GLY A 469 5.08 -19.25 33.08
C GLY A 469 5.46 -19.91 31.76
N PHE A 470 4.46 -20.44 31.02
CA PHE A 470 4.62 -20.97 29.67
C PHE A 470 4.92 -19.88 28.63
N ASP A 471 4.15 -18.80 28.62
CA ASP A 471 4.33 -17.74 27.61
C ASP A 471 5.59 -16.89 27.83
N ASN A 472 6.15 -16.90 29.05
CA ASN A 472 7.45 -16.30 29.38
C ASN A 472 8.66 -17.15 28.95
N GLN A 473 8.47 -18.37 28.43
CA GLN A 473 9.59 -19.19 27.95
C GLN A 473 10.20 -18.60 26.68
N PRO A 474 11.55 -18.52 26.57
CA PRO A 474 12.24 -17.74 25.54
C PRO A 474 12.02 -18.25 24.10
N ASP A 475 11.75 -19.54 23.93
CA ASP A 475 11.66 -20.22 22.65
C ASP A 475 10.66 -21.40 22.70
N ALA A 476 10.36 -21.97 21.53
CA ALA A 476 9.39 -23.07 21.40
C ALA A 476 9.84 -24.39 22.08
N VAL A 477 11.15 -24.66 22.14
CA VAL A 477 11.71 -25.85 22.80
C VAL A 477 11.56 -25.71 24.31
N SER A 478 11.81 -24.52 24.84
CA SER A 478 11.61 -24.16 26.25
C SER A 478 10.12 -24.19 26.62
N ARG A 479 9.20 -23.78 25.73
CA ARG A 479 7.75 -23.97 25.90
C ARG A 479 7.33 -25.44 25.96
N ALA A 480 7.85 -26.28 25.06
CA ALA A 480 7.59 -27.73 25.09
C ALA A 480 8.08 -28.37 26.41
N ARG A 481 9.31 -28.06 26.83
CA ARG A 481 9.86 -28.52 28.13
C ARG A 481 9.04 -28.05 29.32
N PHE A 482 8.51 -26.82 29.29
CA PHE A 482 7.61 -26.32 30.34
C PHE A 482 6.32 -27.14 30.40
N ALA A 483 5.69 -27.43 29.25
CA ALA A 483 4.49 -28.26 29.20
C ALA A 483 4.74 -29.69 29.71
N GLU A 484 5.84 -30.33 29.31
CA GLU A 484 6.25 -31.65 29.85
C GLU A 484 6.52 -31.64 31.36
N THR A 485 7.04 -30.52 31.88
CA THR A 485 7.32 -30.36 33.32
C THR A 485 6.02 -30.16 34.09
N PHE A 486 5.11 -29.32 33.58
CA PHE A 486 3.77 -29.12 34.14
C PHE A 486 2.94 -30.41 34.15
N GLN A 487 2.99 -31.20 33.07
CA GLN A 487 2.35 -32.52 33.00
C GLN A 487 2.88 -33.48 34.08
N ARG A 488 4.20 -33.55 34.28
CA ARG A 488 4.82 -34.35 35.34
C ARG A 488 4.45 -33.86 36.73
N GLU A 489 4.48 -32.54 36.96
CA GLU A 489 4.05 -31.94 38.23
C GLU A 489 2.61 -32.30 38.61
N TRP A 490 1.69 -32.31 37.63
CA TRP A 490 0.30 -32.70 37.83
C TRP A 490 0.17 -34.19 38.17
N GLN A 491 0.84 -35.07 37.44
CA GLN A 491 0.87 -36.51 37.71
C GLN A 491 1.46 -36.86 39.09
N ASP A 492 2.52 -36.15 39.50
CA ASP A 492 3.20 -36.34 40.78
C ASP A 492 2.49 -35.68 41.98
N GLY A 493 1.48 -34.82 41.73
CA GLY A 493 0.83 -34.02 42.77
C GLY A 493 1.74 -32.96 43.41
N LYS A 494 2.68 -32.38 42.65
CA LYS A 494 3.72 -31.44 43.12
C LYS A 494 3.69 -30.10 42.39
N GLY A 495 4.45 -29.12 42.90
CA GLY A 495 4.72 -27.86 42.19
C GLY A 495 3.48 -26.99 41.96
N PHE A 496 3.34 -26.46 40.75
CA PHE A 496 2.11 -25.80 40.30
C PHE A 496 1.10 -26.82 39.77
N GLY A 497 1.54 -27.88 39.07
CA GLY A 497 0.66 -28.92 38.54
C GLY A 497 -0.25 -29.54 39.61
N GLY A 498 0.31 -29.98 40.74
CA GLY A 498 -0.43 -30.58 41.86
C GLY A 498 -1.42 -29.66 42.60
N LYS A 499 -1.52 -28.38 42.21
CA LYS A 499 -2.51 -27.43 42.75
C LYS A 499 -3.72 -27.25 41.82
N VAL A 500 -3.70 -27.87 40.64
CA VAL A 500 -4.71 -27.69 39.57
C VAL A 500 -5.68 -28.87 39.55
N ASP A 501 -6.98 -28.58 39.50
CA ASP A 501 -8.01 -29.60 39.31
C ASP A 501 -7.99 -30.21 37.89
N ALA A 502 -8.65 -31.35 37.68
CA ALA A 502 -8.60 -32.04 36.39
C ALA A 502 -9.18 -31.22 35.21
N GLU A 503 -10.25 -30.45 35.42
CA GLU A 503 -10.87 -29.64 34.36
C GLU A 503 -9.96 -28.49 33.94
N SER A 504 -9.33 -27.83 34.92
CA SER A 504 -8.36 -26.77 34.68
C SER A 504 -7.06 -27.31 34.05
N TYR A 505 -6.62 -28.52 34.42
CA TYR A 505 -5.46 -29.17 33.82
C TYR A 505 -5.68 -29.47 32.32
N ASP A 506 -6.82 -30.07 31.97
CA ASP A 506 -7.17 -30.36 30.57
C ASP A 506 -7.22 -29.07 29.75
N ARG A 507 -7.84 -28.01 30.29
CA ARG A 507 -7.97 -26.69 29.65
C ARG A 507 -6.61 -26.04 29.39
N ILE A 508 -5.70 -26.08 30.37
CA ILE A 508 -4.34 -25.51 30.27
C ILE A 508 -3.50 -26.32 29.27
N THR A 509 -3.49 -27.64 29.40
CA THR A 509 -2.68 -28.55 28.55
C THR A 509 -3.11 -28.49 27.09
N ALA A 510 -4.42 -28.41 26.82
CA ALA A 510 -4.94 -28.19 25.47
C ALA A 510 -4.50 -26.85 24.87
N ASP A 511 -4.38 -25.78 25.67
CA ASP A 511 -3.89 -24.49 25.17
C ASP A 511 -2.38 -24.48 24.91
N MET A 512 -1.58 -25.07 25.80
CA MET A 512 -0.15 -25.28 25.59
C MET A 512 0.12 -26.09 24.32
N THR A 513 -0.60 -27.20 24.13
CA THR A 513 -0.45 -28.09 22.97
C THR A 513 -0.72 -27.33 21.67
N ARG A 514 -1.85 -26.62 21.55
CA ARG A 514 -2.16 -25.79 20.37
C ARG A 514 -1.10 -24.73 20.07
N ARG A 515 -0.46 -24.17 21.10
CA ARG A 515 0.61 -23.17 20.93
C ARG A 515 1.91 -23.81 20.44
N ILE A 516 2.27 -24.98 20.97
CA ILE A 516 3.45 -25.75 20.51
C ILE A 516 3.24 -26.18 19.05
N GLU A 517 2.05 -26.65 18.68
CA GLU A 517 1.69 -26.97 17.29
C GLU A 517 1.78 -25.72 16.38
N ALA A 518 1.31 -24.56 16.86
CA ALA A 518 1.40 -23.31 16.11
C ALA A 518 2.87 -22.83 15.93
N ASP A 519 3.73 -23.02 16.93
CA ASP A 519 5.17 -22.77 16.84
C ASP A 519 5.83 -23.69 15.80
N GLN A 520 5.49 -24.98 15.80
CA GLN A 520 5.98 -25.94 14.80
C GLN A 520 5.55 -25.56 13.38
N VAL A 521 4.27 -25.24 13.16
CA VAL A 521 3.75 -24.79 11.85
C VAL A 521 4.41 -23.47 11.40
N ALA A 522 4.74 -22.57 12.32
CA ALA A 522 5.49 -21.35 12.03
C ALA A 522 6.94 -21.64 11.62
N ALA A 523 7.61 -22.58 12.31
CA ALA A 523 8.95 -23.05 11.96
C ALA A 523 8.98 -23.73 10.59
N ASP A 524 8.08 -24.68 10.32
CA ASP A 524 7.90 -25.35 9.02
C ASP A 524 7.72 -24.33 7.88
N LYS A 525 6.87 -23.33 8.09
CA LYS A 525 6.60 -22.28 7.11
C LYS A 525 7.84 -21.43 6.83
N ARG A 526 8.64 -21.12 7.86
CA ARG A 526 9.92 -20.42 7.73
C ARG A 526 10.92 -21.29 6.96
N ASN A 527 11.10 -22.55 7.34
CA ASN A 527 12.06 -23.46 6.72
C ASN A 527 11.74 -23.68 5.24
N ARG A 528 10.47 -23.92 4.88
CA ARG A 528 10.03 -24.02 3.46
C ARG A 528 10.23 -22.73 2.65
N ALA A 529 10.19 -21.56 3.30
CA ALA A 529 10.48 -20.30 2.62
C ALA A 529 11.98 -20.15 2.33
N ILE A 530 12.85 -20.58 3.25
CA ILE A 530 14.31 -20.61 3.08
C ILE A 530 14.69 -21.62 1.98
N ASP A 531 14.16 -22.85 2.02
CA ASP A 531 14.41 -23.88 1.00
C ASP A 531 14.02 -23.41 -0.42
N LYS A 532 12.87 -22.74 -0.53
CA LYS A 532 12.41 -22.17 -1.80
C LYS A 532 13.34 -21.08 -2.33
N GLU A 533 13.92 -20.24 -1.46
CA GLU A 533 14.90 -19.24 -1.88
C GLU A 533 16.21 -19.90 -2.32
N ILE A 534 16.73 -20.89 -1.57
CA ILE A 534 17.92 -21.67 -1.95
C ILE A 534 17.71 -22.32 -3.33
N THR A 535 16.59 -23.03 -3.51
CA THR A 535 16.21 -23.64 -4.79
C THR A 535 16.05 -22.61 -5.91
N GLY A 536 15.53 -21.41 -5.58
CA GLY A 536 15.45 -20.28 -6.49
C GLY A 536 16.82 -19.80 -6.98
N GLN A 537 17.80 -19.71 -6.08
CA GLN A 537 19.19 -19.35 -6.42
C GLN A 537 19.89 -20.43 -7.25
N ILE A 538 19.67 -21.72 -6.95
CA ILE A 538 20.12 -22.83 -7.82
C ILE A 538 19.49 -22.69 -9.23
N GLY A 539 18.21 -22.31 -9.31
CA GLY A 539 17.51 -22.04 -10.57
C GLY A 539 18.02 -20.82 -11.35
N LEU A 540 18.78 -19.92 -10.72
CA LEU A 540 19.50 -18.83 -11.40
C LEU A 540 20.87 -19.31 -11.93
N LEU A 541 21.62 -20.10 -11.15
CA LEU A 541 22.86 -20.75 -11.60
C LEU A 541 22.62 -21.65 -12.83
N LYS A 542 21.51 -22.41 -12.85
CA LYS A 542 21.07 -23.21 -14.01
C LYS A 542 20.72 -22.39 -15.27
N LYS A 543 20.67 -21.06 -15.17
CA LYS A 543 20.46 -20.13 -16.29
C LYS A 543 21.70 -19.27 -16.57
N GLY A 544 22.86 -19.65 -16.01
CA GLY A 544 24.12 -18.92 -16.14
C GLY A 544 24.28 -17.71 -15.23
N PHE A 545 23.25 -17.30 -14.47
CA PHE A 545 23.34 -16.11 -13.62
C PHE A 545 24.07 -16.42 -12.30
N PRO A 546 25.11 -15.64 -11.94
CA PRO A 546 25.82 -15.82 -10.68
C PRO A 546 24.96 -15.40 -9.48
N VAL A 547 25.21 -16.01 -8.32
CA VAL A 547 24.53 -15.68 -7.06
C VAL A 547 25.39 -14.70 -6.25
N PRO A 548 24.91 -13.47 -5.97
CA PRO A 548 25.65 -12.47 -5.21
C PRO A 548 26.07 -12.90 -3.79
N ASP A 549 27.25 -12.49 -3.34
CA ASP A 549 27.82 -12.90 -2.05
C ASP A 549 26.99 -12.43 -0.85
N ASP A 550 26.38 -11.24 -0.91
CA ASP A 550 25.46 -10.71 0.11
C ASP A 550 24.22 -11.61 0.26
N ARG A 551 23.69 -12.12 -0.86
CA ARG A 551 22.55 -13.06 -0.86
C ARG A 551 22.95 -14.41 -0.27
N ARG A 552 24.14 -14.92 -0.56
CA ARG A 552 24.66 -16.15 0.06
C ARG A 552 24.86 -15.97 1.56
N GLN A 553 25.39 -14.82 2.00
CA GLN A 553 25.54 -14.49 3.41
C GLN A 553 24.18 -14.38 4.13
N ALA A 554 23.18 -13.76 3.50
CA ALA A 554 21.82 -13.69 4.05
C ALA A 554 21.18 -15.08 4.20
N LEU A 555 21.38 -15.98 3.24
CA LEU A 555 20.92 -17.37 3.33
C LEU A 555 21.62 -18.15 4.44
N ARG A 556 22.95 -18.02 4.59
CA ARG A 556 23.71 -18.61 5.72
C ARG A 556 23.18 -18.11 7.07
N ALA A 557 22.94 -16.81 7.21
CA ALA A 557 22.36 -16.25 8.42
C ALA A 557 20.94 -16.78 8.69
N ALA A 558 20.11 -16.95 7.66
CA ALA A 558 18.77 -17.50 7.80
C ALA A 558 18.78 -18.98 8.24
N VAL A 559 19.56 -19.83 7.55
CA VAL A 559 19.70 -21.27 7.88
C VAL A 559 20.29 -21.47 9.28
N ALA A 560 21.25 -20.63 9.70
CA ALA A 560 21.82 -20.68 11.05
C ALA A 560 20.80 -20.37 12.18
N THR A 561 19.59 -19.89 11.87
CA THR A 561 18.48 -19.76 12.85
C THR A 561 17.56 -20.99 12.87
N THR A 562 17.93 -22.06 12.18
CA THR A 562 17.18 -23.32 12.06
C THR A 562 18.04 -24.50 12.52
N ASP A 563 17.41 -25.49 13.15
CA ASP A 563 18.05 -26.78 13.50
C ASP A 563 17.83 -27.84 12.39
N ASP A 564 17.70 -27.41 11.13
CA ASP A 564 17.29 -28.24 10.00
C ASP A 564 18.51 -28.68 9.17
N PRO A 565 18.95 -29.96 9.27
CA PRO A 565 20.14 -30.43 8.57
C PRO A 565 19.93 -30.53 7.05
N ALA A 566 18.69 -30.60 6.55
CA ALA A 566 18.42 -30.63 5.12
C ALA A 566 18.60 -29.23 4.50
N LEU A 567 18.17 -28.17 5.21
CA LEU A 567 18.46 -26.79 4.80
C LEU A 567 19.95 -26.49 4.76
N ALA A 568 20.72 -26.98 5.73
CA ALA A 568 22.18 -26.85 5.74
C ALA A 568 22.81 -27.52 4.50
N GLN A 569 22.43 -28.77 4.21
CA GLN A 569 22.92 -29.50 3.03
C GLN A 569 22.53 -28.83 1.70
N ASN A 570 21.30 -28.31 1.58
CA ASN A 570 20.84 -27.60 0.38
C ASN A 570 21.61 -26.28 0.18
N LEU A 571 21.95 -25.59 1.27
CA LEU A 571 22.76 -24.37 1.23
C LEU A 571 24.22 -24.67 0.88
N ASP A 572 24.83 -25.70 1.47
CA ASP A 572 26.19 -26.14 1.14
C ASP A 572 26.30 -26.55 -0.34
N PHE A 573 25.26 -27.19 -0.89
CA PHE A 573 25.19 -27.53 -2.30
C PHE A 573 25.09 -26.29 -3.20
N LEU A 574 24.23 -25.31 -2.86
CA LEU A 574 24.18 -24.01 -3.53
C LEU A 574 25.53 -23.29 -3.49
N ASP A 575 26.19 -23.26 -2.32
CA ASP A 575 27.49 -22.62 -2.15
C ASP A 575 28.59 -23.32 -2.95
N GLY A 576 28.58 -24.66 -3.01
CA GLY A 576 29.47 -25.44 -3.86
C GLY A 576 29.31 -25.11 -5.34
N LEU A 577 28.08 -25.02 -5.85
CA LEU A 577 27.78 -24.64 -7.23
C LEU A 577 28.20 -23.20 -7.54
N ALA A 578 27.90 -22.25 -6.65
CA ALA A 578 28.24 -20.83 -6.83
C ALA A 578 29.76 -20.60 -6.79
N ASN A 579 30.46 -21.24 -5.85
CA ASN A 579 31.92 -21.20 -5.78
C ASN A 579 32.56 -21.85 -7.01
N TRP A 580 32.02 -22.98 -7.47
CA TRP A 580 32.48 -23.63 -8.70
C TRP A 580 32.31 -22.70 -9.92
N GLN A 581 31.13 -22.10 -10.11
CA GLN A 581 30.89 -21.20 -11.24
C GLN A 581 31.85 -20.00 -11.21
N ARG A 582 32.03 -19.38 -10.04
CA ARG A 582 32.96 -18.24 -9.85
C ARG A 582 34.41 -18.61 -10.13
N ALA A 583 34.84 -19.83 -9.79
CA ALA A 583 36.20 -20.30 -10.06
C ALA A 583 36.45 -20.62 -11.55
N HIS A 584 35.39 -20.84 -12.35
CA HIS A 584 35.51 -21.30 -13.74
C HIS A 584 35.00 -20.30 -14.79
N ILE A 585 34.36 -19.19 -14.40
CA ILE A 585 33.88 -18.16 -15.34
C ILE A 585 35.02 -17.53 -16.17
N GLY A 586 36.21 -17.39 -15.59
CA GLY A 586 37.43 -16.93 -16.27
C GLY A 586 38.34 -18.04 -16.80
N ALA A 587 37.92 -19.31 -16.69
CA ALA A 587 38.70 -20.43 -17.21
C ALA A 587 38.58 -20.53 -18.74
N ARG A 588 39.53 -21.20 -19.39
CA ARG A 588 39.44 -21.53 -20.80
C ARG A 588 38.26 -22.50 -21.06
N PRO A 589 37.54 -22.41 -22.19
CA PRO A 589 36.41 -23.30 -22.48
C PRO A 589 36.74 -24.80 -22.36
N GLN A 590 37.95 -25.19 -22.75
CA GLN A 590 38.42 -26.58 -22.71
C GLN A 590 38.54 -27.11 -21.26
N VAL A 591 38.75 -26.23 -20.26
CA VAL A 591 38.78 -26.62 -18.84
C VAL A 591 37.38 -26.97 -18.35
N VAL A 592 36.37 -26.16 -18.73
CA VAL A 592 34.97 -26.43 -18.40
C VAL A 592 34.50 -27.72 -19.09
N ASP A 593 34.87 -27.91 -20.36
CA ASP A 593 34.57 -29.13 -21.12
C ASP A 593 35.17 -30.39 -20.50
N ALA A 594 36.43 -30.35 -20.07
CA ALA A 594 37.09 -31.46 -19.39
C ALA A 594 36.34 -31.86 -18.10
N GLN A 595 35.86 -30.88 -17.34
CA GLN A 595 35.09 -31.16 -16.12
C GLN A 595 33.68 -31.67 -16.41
N ILE A 596 32.99 -31.17 -17.44
CA ILE A 596 31.70 -31.71 -17.91
C ILE A 596 31.88 -33.19 -18.31
N GLY A 597 32.92 -33.51 -19.08
CA GLY A 597 33.24 -34.90 -19.45
C GLY A 597 33.53 -35.80 -18.24
N ALA A 598 34.28 -35.31 -17.27
CA ALA A 598 34.58 -36.03 -16.03
C ALA A 598 33.34 -36.23 -15.13
N LEU A 599 32.39 -35.29 -15.11
CA LEU A 599 31.12 -35.46 -14.42
C LEU A 599 30.22 -36.47 -15.14
N LYS A 600 30.06 -36.37 -16.46
CA LYS A 600 29.28 -37.32 -17.27
C LYS A 600 29.81 -38.76 -17.13
N THR A 601 31.13 -38.93 -17.10
CA THR A 601 31.76 -40.25 -16.89
C THR A 601 31.39 -40.84 -15.53
N ARG A 602 31.45 -40.05 -14.44
CA ARG A 602 31.01 -40.49 -13.11
C ARG A 602 29.52 -40.80 -13.06
N MET A 603 28.66 -40.00 -13.70
CA MET A 603 27.22 -40.28 -13.76
C MET A 603 26.88 -41.60 -14.48
N VAL A 604 27.73 -42.06 -15.42
CA VAL A 604 27.60 -43.38 -16.06
C VAL A 604 28.08 -44.52 -15.15
N GLN A 605 29.11 -44.28 -14.32
CA GLN A 605 29.67 -45.27 -13.40
C GLN A 605 28.85 -45.44 -12.12
N ASP A 606 28.50 -44.33 -11.46
CA ASP A 606 27.91 -44.27 -10.12
C ASP A 606 26.38 -44.05 -10.15
N GLY A 607 25.84 -43.70 -11.32
CA GLY A 607 24.43 -43.35 -11.52
C GLY A 607 24.15 -41.83 -11.46
N ALA A 608 23.20 -41.37 -12.28
CA ALA A 608 22.84 -39.96 -12.38
C ALA A 608 21.92 -39.51 -11.22
N THR A 609 22.51 -39.01 -10.13
CA THR A 609 21.76 -38.44 -9.01
C THR A 609 21.14 -37.07 -9.35
N PRO A 610 20.05 -36.63 -8.69
CA PRO A 610 19.46 -35.30 -8.91
C PRO A 610 20.44 -34.14 -8.66
N ALA A 611 21.36 -34.32 -7.72
CA ALA A 611 22.45 -33.39 -7.46
C ALA A 611 23.44 -33.35 -8.63
N ALA A 612 23.91 -34.50 -9.12
CA ALA A 612 24.83 -34.57 -10.26
C ALA A 612 24.22 -33.99 -11.55
N LEU A 613 22.94 -34.25 -11.83
CA LEU A 613 22.19 -33.62 -12.92
C LEU A 613 22.13 -32.10 -12.75
N THR A 614 21.87 -31.62 -11.53
CA THR A 614 21.83 -30.17 -11.24
C THR A 614 23.20 -29.51 -11.37
N THR A 615 24.28 -30.17 -10.96
CA THR A 615 25.65 -29.71 -11.22
C THR A 615 25.91 -29.65 -12.73
N LEU A 616 25.54 -30.69 -13.48
CA LEU A 616 25.70 -30.72 -14.93
C LEU A 616 24.98 -29.56 -15.62
N ASP A 617 23.71 -29.29 -15.28
CA ASP A 617 22.94 -28.16 -15.83
C ASP A 617 23.65 -26.81 -15.64
N VAL A 618 24.26 -26.58 -14.46
CA VAL A 618 25.02 -25.35 -14.15
C VAL A 618 26.30 -25.28 -14.97
N MET A 619 27.02 -26.39 -15.12
CA MET A 619 28.26 -26.45 -15.90
C MET A 619 28.00 -26.23 -17.40
N GLU A 620 26.98 -26.87 -17.96
CA GLU A 620 26.59 -26.73 -19.37
C GLU A 620 26.07 -25.32 -19.66
N SER A 621 25.31 -24.72 -18.74
CA SER A 621 24.87 -23.33 -18.86
C SER A 621 26.02 -22.33 -18.77
N LEU A 622 27.00 -22.53 -17.87
CA LEU A 622 28.22 -21.71 -17.86
C LEU A 622 28.99 -21.84 -19.18
N LYS A 623 29.15 -23.07 -19.71
CA LYS A 623 29.79 -23.29 -21.01
C LYS A 623 29.06 -22.55 -22.13
N SER A 624 27.72 -22.61 -22.16
CA SER A 624 26.90 -21.95 -23.18
C SER A 624 27.08 -20.43 -23.15
N GLU A 625 26.97 -19.82 -21.96
CA GLU A 625 27.16 -18.38 -21.80
C GLU A 625 28.60 -17.94 -22.09
N MET A 626 29.60 -18.75 -21.72
CA MET A 626 31.02 -18.50 -22.04
C MET A 626 31.27 -18.57 -23.55
N ALA A 627 30.76 -19.60 -24.23
CA ALA A 627 30.92 -19.74 -25.67
C ALA A 627 30.27 -18.57 -26.42
N LYS A 628 29.09 -18.13 -25.98
CA LYS A 628 28.41 -16.94 -26.53
C LYS A 628 29.17 -15.65 -26.22
N GLY A 629 29.58 -15.44 -24.97
CA GLY A 629 30.33 -14.27 -24.53
C GLY A 629 31.62 -14.09 -25.31
N LEU A 630 32.43 -15.15 -25.43
CA LEU A 630 33.68 -15.14 -26.20
C LEU A 630 33.45 -14.99 -27.72
N ALA A 631 32.30 -15.43 -28.25
CA ALA A 631 31.95 -15.25 -29.65
C ALA A 631 31.46 -13.82 -29.97
N ASP A 632 30.63 -13.23 -29.11
CA ASP A 632 29.97 -11.94 -29.35
C ASP A 632 30.82 -10.74 -28.85
N ASP A 633 31.36 -10.85 -27.63
CA ASP A 633 32.04 -9.78 -26.88
C ASP A 633 33.09 -10.37 -25.90
N PRO A 634 34.24 -10.88 -26.40
CA PRO A 634 35.26 -11.50 -25.55
C PRO A 634 35.87 -10.53 -24.53
N VAL A 635 35.91 -9.23 -24.84
CA VAL A 635 36.42 -8.18 -23.93
C VAL A 635 35.46 -7.96 -22.76
N GLY A 636 34.17 -7.75 -23.02
CA GLY A 636 33.14 -7.65 -21.99
C GLY A 636 32.92 -8.96 -21.22
N TRP A 637 33.22 -10.11 -21.81
CA TRP A 637 33.29 -11.39 -21.09
C TRP A 637 34.48 -11.43 -20.13
N ALA A 638 35.69 -11.02 -20.57
CA ALA A 638 36.88 -11.03 -19.74
C ALA A 638 36.77 -10.12 -18.50
N ASP A 639 36.18 -8.94 -18.66
CA ASP A 639 35.89 -8.01 -17.55
C ASP A 639 34.90 -8.63 -16.55
N ARG A 640 33.76 -9.13 -17.04
CA ARG A 640 32.74 -9.82 -16.23
C ARG A 640 33.30 -11.04 -15.49
N ALA A 641 34.22 -11.76 -16.11
CA ALA A 641 34.89 -12.93 -15.55
C ALA A 641 36.01 -12.57 -14.57
N GLY A 642 36.41 -11.30 -14.48
CA GLY A 642 37.53 -10.83 -13.65
C GLY A 642 38.90 -11.30 -14.16
N VAL A 643 39.02 -11.63 -15.45
CA VAL A 643 40.29 -12.07 -16.09
C VAL A 643 41.14 -10.88 -16.51
N ALA A 644 40.49 -9.83 -17.00
CA ALA A 644 41.07 -8.51 -17.23
C ALA A 644 40.20 -7.47 -16.50
N ARG A 645 40.71 -6.26 -16.32
CA ARG A 645 39.91 -5.09 -15.96
C ARG A 645 39.91 -4.18 -17.17
N ILE A 646 38.74 -3.92 -17.72
CA ILE A 646 38.62 -3.18 -18.98
C ILE A 646 38.22 -1.74 -18.68
N GLU A 647 39.12 -0.80 -18.98
CA GLU A 647 38.79 0.62 -18.96
C GLU A 647 38.01 1.00 -20.24
N PRO A 648 36.94 1.81 -20.14
CA PRO A 648 36.22 2.32 -21.30
C PRO A 648 37.09 3.19 -22.21
N LEU A 649 36.78 3.23 -23.51
CA LEU A 649 37.41 4.19 -24.44
C LEU A 649 37.17 5.64 -23.99
N ASP A 650 38.23 6.44 -24.03
CA ASP A 650 38.22 7.85 -23.63
C ASP A 650 38.03 8.76 -24.85
N PHE A 651 36.86 9.36 -24.97
CA PHE A 651 36.51 10.30 -26.04
C PHE A 651 36.71 11.78 -25.66
N SER A 652 37.34 12.07 -24.51
CA SER A 652 37.49 13.44 -24.00
C SER A 652 38.55 14.28 -24.71
N SER A 653 39.52 13.63 -25.36
CA SER A 653 40.63 14.26 -26.07
C SER A 653 41.21 13.32 -27.14
N PRO A 654 41.86 13.85 -28.20
CA PRO A 654 42.61 13.05 -29.16
C PRO A 654 43.62 12.09 -28.49
N GLU A 655 44.39 12.60 -27.52
CA GLU A 655 45.44 11.85 -26.83
C GLU A 655 44.85 10.77 -25.92
N GLY A 656 43.74 11.05 -25.22
CA GLY A 656 43.00 10.07 -24.44
C GLY A 656 42.43 8.95 -25.30
N MET A 657 41.95 9.29 -26.50
CA MET A 657 41.41 8.32 -27.46
C MET A 657 42.48 7.41 -28.02
N VAL A 658 43.61 7.95 -28.49
CA VAL A 658 44.77 7.14 -28.94
C VAL A 658 45.22 6.22 -27.81
N LYS A 659 45.42 6.76 -26.60
CA LYS A 659 45.90 5.98 -25.46
C LYS A 659 44.96 4.82 -25.10
N SER A 660 43.66 5.10 -24.96
CA SER A 660 42.68 4.08 -24.59
C SER A 660 42.46 3.02 -25.68
N LEU A 661 42.62 3.39 -26.96
CA LEU A 661 42.63 2.42 -28.07
C LEU A 661 43.89 1.54 -28.07
N VAL A 662 45.08 2.10 -27.79
CA VAL A 662 46.33 1.32 -27.65
C VAL A 662 46.23 0.35 -26.49
N GLU A 663 45.76 0.80 -25.32
CA GLU A 663 45.52 -0.07 -24.16
C GLU A 663 44.52 -1.17 -24.52
N ARG A 664 43.43 -0.84 -25.25
CA ARG A 664 42.45 -1.84 -25.71
C ARG A 664 43.00 -2.86 -26.70
N GLY A 665 43.89 -2.46 -27.62
CA GLY A 665 44.55 -3.38 -28.55
C GLY A 665 45.32 -4.46 -27.80
N ASN A 666 46.08 -4.06 -26.78
CA ASN A 666 46.84 -4.97 -25.92
C ASN A 666 45.91 -5.89 -25.10
N ASP A 667 44.84 -5.35 -24.51
CA ASP A 667 43.84 -6.15 -23.78
C ASP A 667 43.19 -7.22 -24.67
N ALA A 668 42.73 -6.85 -25.86
CA ALA A 668 42.04 -7.74 -26.78
C ALA A 668 42.92 -8.91 -27.26
N GLU A 669 44.20 -8.63 -27.58
CA GLU A 669 45.19 -9.65 -27.94
C GLU A 669 45.51 -10.57 -26.76
N ALA A 670 45.71 -10.02 -25.55
CA ALA A 670 45.94 -10.81 -24.35
C ALA A 670 44.74 -11.71 -23.98
N ILE A 671 43.52 -11.22 -24.18
CA ILE A 671 42.26 -11.94 -23.96
C ILE A 671 42.09 -13.06 -25.01
N GLY A 672 42.35 -12.77 -26.29
CA GLY A 672 42.35 -13.77 -27.36
C GLY A 672 43.34 -14.91 -27.08
N ALA A 673 44.57 -14.56 -26.67
CA ALA A 673 45.59 -15.52 -26.27
C ALA A 673 45.23 -16.30 -24.97
N HIS A 674 44.56 -15.66 -24.01
CA HIS A 674 44.09 -16.33 -22.80
C HIS A 674 43.02 -17.38 -23.14
N TYR A 675 41.99 -17.04 -23.89
CA TYR A 675 40.88 -17.95 -24.19
C TYR A 675 41.12 -18.90 -25.37
N GLY A 676 42.10 -18.60 -26.23
CA GLY A 676 42.37 -19.34 -27.46
C GLY A 676 41.37 -18.99 -28.59
N THR A 677 40.99 -17.72 -28.68
CA THR A 677 40.03 -17.19 -29.66
C THR A 677 40.68 -16.08 -30.49
N GLU A 678 40.15 -15.83 -31.69
CA GLU A 678 40.52 -14.64 -32.47
C GLU A 678 40.20 -13.37 -31.65
N PRO A 679 41.11 -12.37 -31.57
CA PRO A 679 40.85 -11.12 -30.87
C PRO A 679 39.63 -10.39 -31.45
N LYS A 680 38.90 -9.71 -30.56
CA LYS A 680 37.94 -8.66 -30.92
C LYS A 680 38.18 -7.47 -30.03
N TYR A 681 38.16 -6.27 -30.60
CA TYR A 681 38.69 -5.07 -29.97
C TYR A 681 37.60 -4.25 -29.24
N PHE A 682 36.35 -4.31 -29.69
CA PHE A 682 35.30 -3.41 -29.20
C PHE A 682 34.10 -4.15 -28.60
N THR A 683 33.66 -3.73 -27.42
CA THR A 683 32.35 -4.11 -26.88
C THR A 683 31.23 -3.49 -27.72
N PRO A 684 30.01 -4.07 -27.76
CA PRO A 684 28.87 -3.49 -28.50
C PRO A 684 28.53 -2.04 -28.09
N ALA A 685 28.76 -1.69 -26.83
CA ALA A 685 28.55 -0.33 -26.32
C ALA A 685 29.54 0.68 -26.93
N GLU A 686 30.80 0.28 -27.10
CA GLU A 686 31.85 1.13 -27.66
C GLU A 686 31.70 1.33 -29.17
N LYS A 687 31.25 0.31 -29.91
CA LYS A 687 30.89 0.45 -31.34
C LYS A 687 29.82 1.52 -31.54
N THR A 688 28.80 1.48 -30.68
CA THR A 688 27.73 2.49 -30.65
C THR A 688 28.24 3.87 -30.22
N ALA A 689 29.18 3.93 -29.26
CA ALA A 689 29.78 5.20 -28.80
C ALA A 689 30.67 5.84 -29.88
N LEU A 690 31.48 5.06 -30.60
CA LEU A 690 32.29 5.50 -31.74
C LEU A 690 31.42 6.11 -32.84
N ALA A 691 30.32 5.44 -33.21
CA ALA A 691 29.36 5.97 -34.18
C ALA A 691 28.80 7.33 -33.73
N ARG A 692 28.23 7.40 -32.51
CA ARG A 692 27.64 8.63 -31.96
C ARG A 692 28.65 9.77 -31.79
N SER A 693 29.88 9.47 -31.35
CA SER A 693 30.91 10.50 -31.15
C SER A 693 31.19 11.29 -32.43
N LEU A 694 31.05 10.66 -33.59
CA LEU A 694 31.25 11.25 -34.91
C LEU A 694 29.97 11.81 -35.53
N GLU A 695 28.79 11.28 -35.16
CA GLU A 695 27.53 11.98 -35.40
C GLU A 695 27.48 13.30 -34.63
N ASP A 696 28.01 13.34 -33.40
CA ASP A 696 28.02 14.50 -32.49
C ASP A 696 29.13 15.51 -32.81
N ASN A 697 30.33 15.06 -33.17
CA ASN A 697 31.48 15.94 -33.49
C ASN A 697 32.19 15.45 -34.78
N PRO A 698 31.61 15.67 -35.98
CA PRO A 698 32.16 15.14 -37.23
C PRO A 698 33.57 15.63 -37.57
N GLU A 699 33.94 16.81 -37.08
CA GLU A 699 35.29 17.40 -37.18
C GLU A 699 36.40 16.52 -36.59
N ASN A 700 36.05 15.59 -35.68
CA ASN A 700 36.99 14.63 -35.10
C ASN A 700 37.25 13.42 -36.00
N LEU A 701 36.56 13.25 -37.13
CA LEU A 701 36.73 12.08 -38.02
C LEU A 701 38.19 11.82 -38.46
N PRO A 702 39.01 12.83 -38.84
CA PRO A 702 40.42 12.60 -39.16
C PRO A 702 41.24 12.14 -37.95
N VAL A 703 40.92 12.63 -36.74
CA VAL A 703 41.55 12.22 -35.49
C VAL A 703 41.18 10.78 -35.14
N VAL A 704 39.91 10.40 -35.28
CA VAL A 704 39.46 9.01 -35.04
C VAL A 704 40.09 8.05 -36.04
N ALA A 705 40.11 8.39 -37.33
CA ALA A 705 40.80 7.60 -38.35
C ALA A 705 42.31 7.46 -38.05
N GLY A 706 42.95 8.55 -37.61
CA GLY A 706 44.33 8.57 -37.11
C GLY A 706 44.57 7.61 -35.95
N ALA A 707 43.77 7.76 -34.89
CA ALA A 707 43.90 7.01 -33.65
C ALA A 707 43.65 5.50 -33.84
N LEU A 708 42.70 5.11 -34.70
CA LEU A 708 42.47 3.71 -35.05
C LEU A 708 43.67 3.09 -35.80
N ARG A 709 44.33 3.86 -36.67
CA ARG A 709 45.53 3.42 -37.37
C ARG A 709 46.73 3.30 -36.44
N GLU A 710 46.97 4.33 -35.61
CA GLU A 710 48.08 4.35 -34.65
C GLU A 710 47.95 3.26 -33.58
N ALA A 711 46.73 2.99 -33.09
CA ALA A 711 46.50 2.03 -32.03
C ALA A 711 46.57 0.56 -32.47
N PHE A 712 46.14 0.25 -33.70
CA PHE A 712 46.01 -1.14 -34.16
C PHE A 712 47.04 -1.55 -35.23
N GLY A 713 47.66 -0.62 -35.95
CA GLY A 713 48.66 -0.93 -36.99
C GLY A 713 48.14 -1.97 -38.00
N ASP A 714 48.88 -3.06 -38.20
CA ASP A 714 48.47 -4.17 -39.07
C ASP A 714 47.11 -4.81 -38.71
N LYS A 715 46.58 -4.54 -37.50
CA LYS A 715 45.25 -4.99 -37.04
C LYS A 715 44.12 -4.02 -37.36
N THR A 716 44.42 -2.81 -37.86
CA THR A 716 43.42 -1.80 -38.20
C THR A 716 42.30 -2.35 -39.10
N PRO A 717 42.56 -3.13 -40.17
CA PRO A 717 41.49 -3.72 -40.99
C PRO A 717 40.53 -4.64 -40.21
N GLN A 718 41.03 -5.38 -39.21
CA GLN A 718 40.21 -6.26 -38.35
C GLN A 718 39.34 -5.43 -37.40
N ALA A 719 39.90 -4.40 -36.77
CA ALA A 719 39.17 -3.47 -35.91
C ALA A 719 38.11 -2.66 -36.69
N LEU A 720 38.40 -2.22 -37.91
CA LEU A 720 37.45 -1.51 -38.77
C LEU A 720 36.30 -2.40 -39.24
N LYS A 721 36.58 -3.67 -39.55
CA LYS A 721 35.55 -4.68 -39.89
C LYS A 721 34.56 -4.91 -38.74
N GLU A 722 34.97 -4.67 -37.49
CA GLU A 722 34.10 -4.81 -36.33
C GLU A 722 33.09 -3.67 -36.15
N ILE A 723 33.38 -2.46 -36.66
CA ILE A 723 32.52 -1.27 -36.58
C ILE A 723 31.82 -0.93 -37.90
N SER A 724 32.15 -1.59 -39.00
CA SER A 724 31.66 -1.25 -40.35
C SER A 724 30.14 -1.33 -40.54
N LYS A 725 29.43 -2.06 -39.66
CA LYS A 725 27.95 -2.11 -39.66
C LYS A 725 27.31 -0.97 -38.87
N ASP A 726 27.94 -0.59 -37.75
CA ASP A 726 27.44 0.46 -36.85
C ASP A 726 27.85 1.86 -37.34
N ALA A 727 28.99 1.96 -38.03
CA ALA A 727 29.58 3.21 -38.53
C ALA A 727 30.25 3.01 -39.91
N PRO A 728 29.48 2.71 -40.99
CA PRO A 728 30.02 2.33 -42.30
C PRO A 728 30.94 3.38 -42.92
N VAL A 729 30.54 4.66 -42.91
CA VAL A 729 31.37 5.76 -43.43
C VAL A 729 32.66 5.91 -42.62
N VAL A 730 32.60 5.77 -41.29
CA VAL A 730 33.78 5.88 -40.41
C VAL A 730 34.77 4.77 -40.68
N ALA A 731 34.30 3.53 -40.69
CA ALA A 731 35.12 2.35 -40.96
C ALA A 731 35.79 2.44 -42.35
N HIS A 732 35.04 2.95 -43.33
CA HIS A 732 35.53 3.12 -44.69
C HIS A 732 36.54 4.25 -44.84
N VAL A 733 36.27 5.44 -44.29
CA VAL A 733 37.20 6.58 -44.29
C VAL A 733 38.49 6.25 -43.54
N ALA A 734 38.41 5.57 -42.40
CA ALA A 734 39.59 5.10 -41.67
C ALA A 734 40.36 4.03 -42.44
N GLY A 735 39.68 3.14 -43.17
CA GLY A 735 40.33 2.16 -44.06
C GLY A 735 41.03 2.81 -45.26
N LEU A 736 40.44 3.86 -45.84
CA LEU A 736 41.08 4.68 -46.87
C LEU A 736 42.30 5.43 -46.32
N TYR A 737 42.24 5.96 -45.10
CA TYR A 737 43.39 6.60 -44.46
C TYR A 737 44.51 5.59 -44.18
N ASP A 738 44.17 4.40 -43.69
CA ASP A 738 45.13 3.31 -43.48
C ASP A 738 45.82 2.89 -44.78
N ALA A 739 45.04 2.68 -45.84
CA ALA A 739 45.52 2.20 -47.13
C ALA A 739 46.25 3.26 -47.97
N THR A 740 46.01 4.56 -47.78
CA THR A 740 46.65 5.65 -48.58
C THR A 740 47.63 6.52 -47.79
N GLY A 741 47.56 6.51 -46.45
CA GLY A 741 48.23 7.50 -45.61
C GLY A 741 47.67 8.93 -45.73
N SER A 742 46.62 9.18 -46.52
CA SER A 742 46.10 10.52 -46.81
C SER A 742 44.82 10.85 -46.03
N GLN A 743 44.86 11.92 -45.24
CA GLN A 743 43.69 12.40 -44.47
C GLN A 743 42.69 13.20 -45.31
N THR A 744 42.94 13.45 -46.60
CA THR A 744 42.10 14.31 -47.45
C THR A 744 40.63 13.88 -47.44
N VAL A 745 40.36 12.59 -47.66
CA VAL A 745 38.98 12.05 -47.65
C VAL A 745 38.32 12.25 -46.28
N ALA A 746 39.06 12.05 -45.18
CA ALA A 746 38.52 12.25 -43.83
C ALA A 746 38.17 13.70 -43.55
N LEU A 747 39.00 14.66 -43.98
CA LEU A 747 38.77 16.09 -43.84
C LEU A 747 37.55 16.56 -44.66
N GLU A 748 37.43 16.10 -45.91
CA GLU A 748 36.30 16.47 -46.77
C GLU A 748 34.96 15.89 -46.28
N VAL A 749 34.96 14.64 -45.80
CA VAL A 749 33.77 14.03 -45.19
C VAL A 749 33.39 14.71 -43.87
N ALA A 750 34.39 15.06 -43.04
CA ALA A 750 34.16 15.82 -41.80
C ALA A 750 33.50 17.17 -42.08
N ASP A 751 34.01 17.94 -43.05
CA ASP A 751 33.45 19.22 -43.48
C ASP A 751 31.97 19.08 -43.91
N ALA A 752 31.64 18.13 -44.78
CA ALA A 752 30.27 17.92 -45.25
C ALA A 752 29.30 17.59 -44.09
N LEU A 753 29.73 16.73 -43.16
CA LEU A 753 28.95 16.37 -41.98
C LEU A 753 28.80 17.53 -40.99
N ALA A 754 29.85 18.33 -40.79
CA ALA A 754 29.81 19.52 -39.95
C ALA A 754 28.88 20.60 -40.52
N TRP A 755 28.91 20.86 -41.83
CA TRP A 755 28.04 21.85 -42.46
C TRP A 755 26.56 21.50 -42.35
N ARG A 756 26.19 20.21 -42.43
CA ARG A 756 24.81 19.73 -42.22
C ARG A 756 24.22 20.08 -40.85
N LYS A 757 25.05 20.49 -39.87
CA LYS A 757 24.61 20.97 -38.55
C LYS A 757 24.40 22.48 -38.45
N LEU A 758 24.77 23.25 -39.47
CA LEU A 758 24.64 24.70 -39.45
C LEU A 758 23.18 25.13 -39.64
N ASP A 759 22.73 26.11 -38.86
CA ASP A 759 21.40 26.70 -39.04
C ASP A 759 21.26 27.29 -40.45
N GLY A 760 20.19 26.92 -41.16
CA GLY A 760 19.97 27.33 -42.55
C GLY A 760 20.80 26.56 -43.58
N TYR A 761 21.34 25.38 -43.25
CA TYR A 761 22.02 24.53 -44.22
C TYR A 761 21.10 24.08 -45.37
N GLU A 762 21.41 24.55 -46.58
CA GLU A 762 20.87 24.00 -47.83
C GLU A 762 21.76 22.88 -48.35
N LYS A 763 21.11 21.78 -48.74
CA LYS A 763 21.72 20.51 -49.15
C LYS A 763 22.19 20.54 -50.61
N THR A 764 23.50 20.57 -50.82
CA THR A 764 24.13 20.54 -52.16
C THR A 764 24.34 19.09 -52.63
N LEU A 765 23.25 18.31 -52.73
CA LEU A 765 23.32 16.89 -53.09
C LEU A 765 22.07 16.44 -53.86
N PRO A 766 22.21 15.82 -55.06
CA PRO A 766 21.11 15.29 -55.86
C PRO A 766 20.20 14.28 -55.12
N PRO A 767 18.95 14.09 -55.59
CA PRO A 767 18.10 12.96 -55.24
C PRO A 767 18.84 11.60 -55.15
N PRO A 768 18.65 10.81 -54.08
CA PRO A 768 19.35 9.53 -53.90
C PRO A 768 19.20 8.53 -55.05
N ALA A 769 18.10 8.57 -55.80
CA ALA A 769 17.88 7.72 -56.96
C ALA A 769 18.84 8.04 -58.13
N GLN A 770 19.14 9.32 -58.36
CA GLN A 770 20.07 9.76 -59.41
C GLN A 770 21.51 9.37 -59.04
N LEU A 771 21.92 9.64 -57.79
CA LEU A 771 23.21 9.20 -57.25
C LEU A 771 23.41 7.69 -57.39
N ALA A 772 22.38 6.90 -57.08
CA ALA A 772 22.43 5.45 -57.24
C ALA A 772 22.56 5.00 -58.70
N ASP A 773 21.93 5.70 -59.64
CA ASP A 773 21.99 5.36 -61.07
C ASP A 773 23.37 5.65 -61.68
N VAL A 774 23.93 6.83 -61.37
CA VAL A 774 25.30 7.20 -61.76
C VAL A 774 26.32 6.28 -61.08
N ALA A 775 26.16 5.96 -59.78
CA ALA A 775 27.06 5.06 -59.08
C ALA A 775 27.04 3.63 -59.62
N ARG A 776 25.86 3.10 -59.96
CA ARG A 776 25.69 1.80 -60.62
C ARG A 776 26.42 1.76 -61.97
N THR A 777 26.43 2.88 -62.69
CA THR A 777 27.14 3.02 -63.98
C THR A 777 28.65 3.17 -63.79
N GLY A 778 29.10 3.93 -62.79
CA GLY A 778 30.52 4.13 -62.48
C GLY A 778 31.23 2.89 -61.93
N LEU A 779 30.58 2.15 -61.02
CA LEU A 779 31.12 0.93 -60.41
C LEU A 779 30.90 -0.33 -61.26
N GLY A 780 29.83 -0.37 -62.07
CA GLY A 780 29.45 -1.57 -62.83
C GLY A 780 29.28 -2.80 -61.92
N ALA A 781 29.96 -3.89 -62.27
CA ALA A 781 29.96 -5.13 -61.49
C ALA A 781 31.11 -5.23 -60.45
N ALA A 782 31.94 -4.19 -60.30
CA ALA A 782 33.19 -4.24 -59.54
C ALA A 782 33.04 -4.81 -58.12
N LEU A 783 31.94 -4.46 -57.45
CA LEU A 783 31.64 -4.79 -56.05
C LEU A 783 30.41 -5.70 -55.92
N ALA A 784 30.03 -6.43 -56.97
CA ALA A 784 28.82 -7.26 -56.97
C ALA A 784 28.78 -8.35 -55.88
N GLN A 785 29.94 -8.75 -55.34
CA GLN A 785 30.07 -9.68 -54.21
C GLN A 785 30.29 -8.98 -52.85
N MET A 786 30.34 -7.64 -52.82
CA MET A 786 30.67 -6.82 -51.65
C MET A 786 29.64 -5.68 -51.43
N PRO A 787 28.34 -5.98 -51.23
CA PRO A 787 27.29 -4.98 -51.17
C PRO A 787 27.46 -3.97 -50.02
N ASP A 788 27.95 -4.41 -48.85
CA ASP A 788 28.22 -3.55 -47.70
C ASP A 788 29.34 -2.53 -48.03
N THR A 789 30.38 -2.97 -48.75
CA THR A 789 31.48 -2.11 -49.22
C THR A 789 31.01 -1.14 -50.31
N GLN A 790 30.18 -1.59 -51.25
CA GLN A 790 29.54 -0.71 -52.24
C GLN A 790 28.66 0.36 -51.58
N MET A 791 27.91 0.01 -50.54
CA MET A 791 27.15 0.99 -49.75
C MET A 791 28.06 2.00 -49.06
N ALA A 792 29.14 1.57 -48.40
CA ALA A 792 30.07 2.47 -47.73
C ALA A 792 30.81 3.42 -48.71
N ILE A 793 31.24 2.90 -49.87
CA ILE A 793 31.84 3.68 -50.97
C ILE A 793 30.85 4.73 -51.47
N THR A 794 29.62 4.34 -51.80
CA THR A 794 28.62 5.29 -52.36
C THR A 794 28.15 6.34 -51.35
N GLN A 795 28.04 5.99 -50.06
CA GLN A 795 27.78 6.95 -48.99
C GLN A 795 28.93 7.95 -48.81
N THR A 796 30.18 7.47 -48.85
CA THR A 796 31.38 8.31 -48.75
C THR A 796 31.51 9.23 -49.97
N ALA A 797 31.29 8.70 -51.18
CA ALA A 797 31.30 9.45 -52.43
C ALA A 797 30.26 10.59 -52.45
N ALA A 798 29.07 10.35 -51.89
CA ALA A 798 28.04 11.38 -51.78
C ALA A 798 28.46 12.52 -50.83
N LEU A 799 29.14 12.21 -49.72
CA LEU A 799 29.68 13.20 -48.79
C LEU A 799 30.85 13.98 -49.39
N LEU A 800 31.77 13.30 -50.09
CA LEU A 800 32.85 13.94 -50.85
C LEU A 800 32.32 14.87 -51.94
N PHE A 801 31.32 14.43 -52.71
CA PHE A 801 30.69 15.26 -53.72
C PHE A 801 30.03 16.51 -53.10
N GLU A 802 29.24 16.36 -52.04
CA GLU A 802 28.60 17.48 -51.35
C GLU A 802 29.63 18.47 -50.77
N ALA A 803 30.75 17.96 -50.24
CA ALA A 803 31.89 18.77 -49.81
C ALA A 803 32.45 19.63 -50.95
N ARG A 804 32.74 19.00 -52.09
CA ARG A 804 33.43 19.61 -53.23
C ARG A 804 32.52 20.54 -54.03
N ALA A 805 31.30 20.11 -54.35
CA ALA A 805 30.31 20.90 -55.07
C ALA A 805 30.01 22.21 -54.35
N ARG A 806 29.87 22.17 -53.01
CA ARG A 806 29.65 23.38 -52.20
C ARG A 806 30.85 24.32 -52.21
N ARG A 807 32.09 23.82 -52.11
CA ARG A 807 33.31 24.66 -52.20
C ARG A 807 33.48 25.29 -53.58
N GLN A 808 33.04 24.60 -54.63
CA GLN A 808 33.10 25.08 -56.02
C GLN A 808 31.92 26.00 -56.39
N GLY A 809 30.85 26.04 -55.59
CA GLY A 809 29.61 26.75 -55.93
C GLY A 809 28.84 26.11 -57.09
N LEU A 810 29.01 24.81 -57.28
CA LEU A 810 28.52 24.05 -58.42
C LEU A 810 27.00 23.84 -58.35
N SER A 811 26.28 24.05 -59.46
CA SER A 811 24.87 23.67 -59.56
C SER A 811 24.73 22.15 -59.68
N ILE A 812 23.59 21.62 -59.24
CA ILE A 812 23.27 20.19 -59.32
C ILE A 812 22.05 19.91 -60.22
N ASP A 813 21.53 20.95 -60.89
CA ASP A 813 20.31 20.87 -61.70
C ASP A 813 20.47 19.99 -62.96
N ASP A 814 21.69 19.88 -63.49
CA ASP A 814 22.08 19.13 -64.68
C ASP A 814 22.77 17.78 -64.35
N PHE A 815 22.66 17.31 -63.10
CA PHE A 815 23.32 16.06 -62.65
C PHE A 815 22.95 14.81 -63.47
N ASP A 816 21.73 14.76 -63.99
CA ASP A 816 21.25 13.66 -64.83
C ASP A 816 21.78 13.73 -66.28
N GLU A 817 22.37 14.85 -66.71
CA GLU A 817 22.94 14.99 -68.05
C GLU A 817 24.32 14.30 -68.13
N PRO A 818 24.53 13.31 -69.04
CA PRO A 818 25.80 12.59 -69.12
C PRO A 818 26.99 13.50 -69.46
N GLY A 819 27.98 13.54 -68.57
CA GLY A 819 29.14 14.41 -68.69
C GLY A 819 28.91 15.87 -68.26
N SER A 820 27.88 16.16 -67.46
CA SER A 820 27.81 17.43 -66.71
C SER A 820 28.91 17.50 -65.66
N GLU A 821 29.31 18.73 -65.30
CA GLU A 821 30.37 18.96 -64.29
C GLU A 821 29.99 18.36 -62.93
N ALA A 822 28.69 18.38 -62.58
CA ALA A 822 28.18 17.72 -61.39
C ALA A 822 28.26 16.18 -61.46
N GLN A 823 27.97 15.57 -62.61
CA GLN A 823 28.08 14.13 -62.78
C GLN A 823 29.55 13.66 -62.73
N ASP A 824 30.44 14.36 -63.43
CA ASP A 824 31.89 14.08 -63.46
C ASP A 824 32.52 14.25 -62.07
N LEU A 825 32.12 15.28 -61.30
CA LEU A 825 32.59 15.46 -59.93
C LEU A 825 32.11 14.33 -59.00
N TYR A 826 30.91 13.80 -59.19
CA TYR A 826 30.44 12.65 -58.42
C TYR A 826 31.16 11.36 -58.82
N LEU A 827 31.39 11.13 -60.11
CA LEU A 827 32.20 9.99 -60.59
C LEU A 827 33.64 10.07 -60.06
N LYS A 828 34.25 11.26 -59.98
CA LYS A 828 35.56 11.44 -59.34
C LYS A 828 35.50 11.21 -57.83
N SER A 829 34.44 11.66 -57.16
CA SER A 829 34.24 11.41 -55.73
C SER A 829 33.98 9.92 -55.41
N LEU A 830 33.41 9.18 -56.38
CA LEU A 830 33.22 7.73 -56.33
C LEU A 830 34.52 6.96 -56.57
N ASP A 831 35.36 7.45 -57.50
CA ASP A 831 36.72 6.95 -57.72
C ASP A 831 37.59 7.11 -56.47
N ASP A 832 37.55 8.29 -55.83
CA ASP A 832 38.31 8.58 -54.61
C ASP A 832 37.81 7.77 -53.42
N ALA A 833 36.49 7.64 -53.26
CA ALA A 833 35.91 6.74 -52.27
C ALA A 833 36.29 5.28 -52.52
N ALA A 834 36.58 4.86 -53.75
CA ALA A 834 37.08 3.52 -54.05
C ALA A 834 38.61 3.36 -53.86
N GLY A 835 39.30 4.32 -53.25
CA GLY A 835 40.76 4.30 -53.04
C GLY A 835 41.57 5.04 -54.10
N GLY A 836 40.91 5.69 -55.06
CA GLY A 836 41.54 6.49 -56.10
C GLY A 836 42.22 7.72 -55.53
N HIS A 837 43.47 7.95 -55.89
CA HIS A 837 44.18 9.19 -55.56
C HIS A 837 45.31 9.46 -56.56
N SER A 838 45.95 10.63 -56.45
CA SER A 838 47.08 11.01 -57.28
C SER A 838 48.35 11.15 -56.44
N VAL A 839 49.46 10.59 -56.92
CA VAL A 839 50.81 10.79 -56.36
C VAL A 839 51.65 11.39 -57.48
N GLY A 840 51.89 12.70 -57.41
CA GLY A 840 52.36 13.47 -58.56
C GLY A 840 51.38 13.36 -59.74
N ASP A 841 51.90 13.06 -60.93
CA ASP A 841 51.10 12.89 -62.16
C ASP A 841 50.49 11.48 -62.31
N VAL A 842 50.73 10.56 -61.36
CA VAL A 842 50.28 9.15 -61.44
C VAL A 842 48.98 8.94 -60.68
N LYS A 843 48.01 8.25 -61.31
CA LYS A 843 46.81 7.74 -60.60
C LYS A 843 47.13 6.42 -59.89
N MET A 844 46.86 6.40 -58.59
CA MET A 844 46.92 5.24 -57.72
C MET A 844 45.50 4.77 -57.37
N GLY A 845 45.29 3.45 -57.32
CA GLY A 845 44.04 2.83 -56.86
C GLY A 845 42.75 3.22 -57.60
N GLY A 846 41.62 3.00 -56.93
CA GLY A 846 40.31 3.46 -57.38
C GLY A 846 39.67 2.61 -58.46
N ILE A 847 38.72 3.19 -59.19
CA ILE A 847 37.96 2.51 -60.23
C ILE A 847 38.79 2.43 -61.51
N VAL A 848 38.98 1.20 -62.00
CA VAL A 848 39.73 0.90 -63.23
C VAL A 848 38.93 -0.01 -64.15
N SER A 849 39.32 -0.09 -65.42
CA SER A 849 38.74 -1.03 -66.39
C SER A 849 39.75 -2.15 -66.68
N VAL A 850 39.31 -3.40 -66.63
CA VAL A 850 40.12 -4.59 -67.01
C VAL A 850 39.27 -5.46 -67.93
N ASN A 851 39.79 -5.80 -69.11
CA ASN A 851 39.07 -6.55 -70.15
C ASN A 851 37.68 -5.95 -70.47
N GLY A 852 37.59 -4.61 -70.46
CA GLY A 852 36.37 -3.84 -70.73
C GLY A 852 35.34 -3.80 -69.60
N VAL A 853 35.64 -4.30 -68.39
CA VAL A 853 34.74 -4.28 -67.23
C VAL A 853 35.36 -3.53 -66.05
N LYS A 854 34.53 -2.81 -65.29
CA LYS A 854 34.93 -2.07 -64.10
C LYS A 854 35.33 -3.00 -62.95
N THR A 855 36.45 -2.68 -62.31
CA THR A 855 36.93 -3.29 -61.07
C THR A 855 37.62 -2.24 -60.20
N ILE A 856 38.00 -2.58 -58.98
CA ILE A 856 38.71 -1.67 -58.05
C ILE A 856 40.19 -2.05 -58.02
N ALA A 857 41.10 -1.10 -58.27
CA ALA A 857 42.54 -1.28 -58.09
C ALA A 857 42.94 -1.07 -56.61
N PRO A 858 43.92 -1.81 -56.07
CA PRO A 858 44.39 -1.61 -54.69
C PRO A 858 44.95 -0.20 -54.52
N ALA A 859 44.72 0.43 -53.36
CA ALA A 859 45.01 1.85 -53.16
C ALA A 859 46.48 2.20 -53.47
N MET A 860 47.45 1.40 -53.01
CA MET A 860 48.89 1.61 -53.23
C MET A 860 49.42 1.07 -54.57
N MET A 861 48.55 0.69 -55.51
CA MET A 861 48.94 0.19 -56.85
C MET A 861 48.63 1.25 -57.92
N MET A 862 49.50 1.40 -58.92
CA MET A 862 49.22 2.21 -60.10
C MET A 862 47.97 1.69 -60.81
N ALA A 863 47.02 2.57 -61.11
CA ALA A 863 45.71 2.20 -61.64
C ALA A 863 45.77 1.51 -63.01
N ASP A 864 46.75 1.86 -63.83
CA ASP A 864 47.02 1.29 -65.15
C ASP A 864 47.83 -0.02 -65.13
N ALA A 865 48.38 -0.43 -63.98
CA ALA A 865 49.15 -1.67 -63.85
C ALA A 865 48.27 -2.94 -63.79
N VAL A 866 47.00 -2.82 -63.40
CA VAL A 866 46.12 -3.98 -63.14
C VAL A 866 45.86 -4.80 -64.42
N GLU A 867 45.59 -4.16 -65.56
CA GLU A 867 45.32 -4.86 -66.82
C GLU A 867 46.56 -5.56 -67.40
N PRO A 868 47.76 -4.93 -67.46
CA PRO A 868 49.02 -5.61 -67.77
C PRO A 868 49.33 -6.83 -66.90
N LEU A 869 49.08 -6.77 -65.59
CA LEU A 869 49.30 -7.91 -64.68
C LEU A 869 48.45 -9.13 -65.09
N ILE A 870 47.17 -8.92 -65.39
CA ILE A 870 46.27 -10.00 -65.86
C ILE A 870 46.65 -10.48 -67.26
N TRP A 871 47.03 -9.57 -68.16
CA TRP A 871 47.47 -9.90 -69.52
C TRP A 871 48.73 -10.78 -69.57
N ASN A 872 49.68 -10.53 -68.67
CA ASN A 872 50.96 -11.24 -68.61
C ASN A 872 50.92 -12.57 -67.84
N LEU A 873 49.81 -12.89 -67.18
CA LEU A 873 49.62 -14.07 -66.34
C LEU A 873 50.16 -15.36 -66.99
N SER A 874 51.01 -16.08 -66.25
CA SER A 874 51.76 -17.28 -66.66
C SER A 874 51.46 -18.50 -65.77
N GLN A 875 52.10 -19.64 -66.02
CA GLN A 875 51.91 -20.83 -65.17
C GLN A 875 52.61 -20.69 -63.81
N ASP A 876 53.78 -20.04 -63.79
CA ASP A 876 54.53 -19.80 -62.56
C ASP A 876 53.73 -18.88 -61.63
N ASP A 877 53.06 -17.87 -62.20
CA ASP A 877 52.14 -17.00 -61.47
C ASP A 877 50.93 -17.74 -60.89
N LEU A 878 50.40 -18.75 -61.58
CA LEU A 878 49.30 -19.57 -61.02
C LEU A 878 49.79 -20.53 -59.93
N ALA A 879 51.09 -20.82 -59.87
CA ALA A 879 51.67 -21.65 -58.82
C ALA A 879 51.86 -20.89 -57.49
N THR A 880 51.84 -19.55 -57.49
CA THR A 880 51.83 -18.73 -56.26
C THR A 880 50.42 -18.54 -55.67
N GLN A 881 49.38 -19.03 -56.36
CA GLN A 881 47.97 -18.79 -56.03
C GLN A 881 47.30 -20.04 -55.44
N ALA A 882 46.09 -19.87 -54.89
CA ALA A 882 45.25 -20.99 -54.49
C ALA A 882 44.94 -21.92 -55.69
N PRO A 883 44.84 -23.25 -55.50
CA PRO A 883 44.62 -24.17 -56.61
C PRO A 883 43.22 -24.05 -57.23
N ILE A 884 43.20 -23.89 -58.56
CA ILE A 884 41.98 -23.85 -59.38
C ILE A 884 41.44 -25.28 -59.59
N LYS A 885 40.12 -25.44 -59.45
CA LYS A 885 39.41 -26.69 -59.75
C LYS A 885 39.17 -26.83 -61.25
N SER A 886 39.66 -27.93 -61.81
CA SER A 886 39.30 -28.35 -63.17
C SER A 886 37.81 -28.69 -63.26
N VAL A 887 37.10 -28.05 -64.19
CA VAL A 887 35.72 -28.40 -64.54
C VAL A 887 35.77 -29.40 -65.69
N ASN A 888 35.04 -30.51 -65.56
CA ASN A 888 34.96 -31.60 -66.55
C ASN A 888 36.31 -32.21 -66.97
N GLY A 889 37.34 -32.15 -66.11
CA GLY A 889 38.66 -32.73 -66.36
C GLY A 889 39.55 -31.93 -67.33
N VAL A 890 39.11 -30.73 -67.75
CA VAL A 890 39.94 -29.80 -68.55
C VAL A 890 40.65 -28.83 -67.59
N PRO A 891 41.99 -28.76 -67.58
CA PRO A 891 42.72 -27.76 -66.80
C PRO A 891 42.50 -26.35 -67.36
N ILE A 892 42.22 -25.39 -66.47
CA ILE A 892 42.22 -23.97 -66.81
C ILE A 892 43.68 -23.51 -66.91
N ARG A 893 44.06 -22.86 -68.01
CA ARG A 893 45.44 -22.40 -68.27
C ARG A 893 45.49 -20.86 -68.25
N PRO A 894 46.66 -20.25 -68.10
CA PRO A 894 46.79 -18.79 -68.03
C PRO A 894 46.14 -18.06 -69.21
N LYS A 895 46.31 -18.56 -70.45
CA LYS A 895 45.66 -17.98 -71.63
C LYS A 895 44.12 -17.99 -71.60
N ASP A 896 43.53 -18.89 -70.83
CA ASP A 896 42.08 -18.99 -70.67
C ASP A 896 41.58 -17.99 -69.59
N LEU A 897 42.50 -17.45 -68.77
CA LEU A 897 42.26 -16.47 -67.69
C LEU A 897 42.64 -15.03 -68.07
N ARG A 898 43.56 -14.79 -69.01
CA ARG A 898 44.02 -13.45 -69.44
C ARG A 898 42.89 -12.53 -69.93
N ASN A 899 41.82 -13.11 -70.49
CA ASN A 899 40.62 -12.40 -70.93
C ASN A 899 39.49 -12.42 -69.87
N GLY A 900 39.78 -12.92 -68.66
CA GLY A 900 38.85 -12.98 -67.55
C GLY A 900 38.58 -11.59 -66.98
N ARG A 901 37.39 -11.40 -66.41
CA ARG A 901 36.96 -10.15 -65.78
C ARG A 901 37.12 -10.27 -64.27
N LEU A 902 37.54 -9.19 -63.61
CA LEU A 902 37.78 -9.16 -62.17
C LEU A 902 36.58 -8.57 -61.43
N VAL A 903 36.07 -9.29 -60.44
CA VAL A 903 35.12 -8.79 -59.43
C VAL A 903 35.87 -8.75 -58.09
N ALA A 904 35.84 -7.62 -57.39
CA ALA A 904 36.54 -7.50 -56.12
C ALA A 904 35.94 -8.44 -55.06
N ALA A 905 36.83 -9.06 -54.28
CA ALA A 905 36.52 -9.93 -53.14
C ALA A 905 37.18 -9.41 -51.84
N GLY A 906 38.12 -8.46 -51.96
CA GLY A 906 38.83 -7.80 -50.87
C GLY A 906 39.91 -6.86 -51.43
N ASP A 907 40.65 -6.20 -50.56
CA ASP A 907 41.79 -5.36 -50.96
C ASP A 907 42.92 -6.24 -51.55
N GLY A 908 43.21 -6.05 -52.84
CA GLY A 908 44.12 -6.91 -53.62
C GLY A 908 43.56 -8.28 -54.02
N LEU A 909 42.34 -8.63 -53.62
CA LEU A 909 41.74 -9.95 -53.81
C LEU A 909 40.55 -9.90 -54.77
N TYR A 910 40.53 -10.82 -55.75
CA TYR A 910 39.52 -10.81 -56.82
C TYR A 910 38.96 -12.21 -57.10
N HIS A 911 37.66 -12.27 -57.36
CA HIS A 911 37.05 -13.39 -58.07
C HIS A 911 37.08 -13.13 -59.57
N MET A 912 37.48 -14.16 -60.33
CA MET A 912 37.58 -14.06 -61.79
C MET A 912 36.38 -14.72 -62.48
N THR A 913 35.79 -14.02 -63.46
CA THR A 913 34.70 -14.53 -64.30
C THR A 913 35.15 -14.73 -65.74
N LEU A 914 34.71 -15.83 -66.37
CA LEU A 914 34.90 -16.11 -67.80
C LEU A 914 33.66 -15.74 -68.65
N GLY A 915 32.56 -15.40 -67.98
CA GLY A 915 31.38 -14.76 -68.56
C GLY A 915 31.24 -13.32 -68.06
N ASP A 916 30.09 -12.72 -68.37
CA ASP A 916 29.79 -11.36 -67.94
C ASP A 916 29.35 -11.35 -66.46
N PRO A 917 30.07 -10.66 -65.54
CA PRO A 917 29.74 -10.63 -64.12
C PRO A 917 28.38 -9.98 -63.81
N SER A 918 27.83 -9.19 -64.73
CA SER A 918 26.48 -8.61 -64.63
C SER A 918 25.35 -9.54 -65.12
N SER A 919 25.68 -10.73 -65.66
CA SER A 919 24.71 -11.65 -66.26
C SER A 919 24.22 -12.73 -65.30
N TYR A 920 23.14 -13.43 -65.67
CA TYR A 920 22.61 -14.57 -64.91
C TYR A 920 23.54 -15.81 -64.90
N ASP A 921 24.53 -15.88 -65.78
CA ASP A 921 25.59 -16.90 -65.75
C ASP A 921 26.98 -16.24 -65.89
N PRO A 922 27.53 -15.72 -64.78
CA PRO A 922 28.83 -15.05 -64.80
C PRO A 922 29.99 -16.02 -65.05
N ARG A 923 29.81 -17.34 -64.85
CA ARG A 923 30.86 -18.35 -65.03
C ARG A 923 32.14 -18.04 -64.24
N TYR A 924 32.01 -17.96 -62.91
CA TYR A 924 33.16 -17.85 -62.00
C TYR A 924 34.15 -19.01 -62.19
N VAL A 925 35.44 -18.70 -62.15
CA VAL A 925 36.51 -19.69 -61.95
C VAL A 925 36.34 -20.26 -60.54
N LEU A 926 36.49 -21.58 -60.35
CA LEU A 926 36.26 -22.24 -59.06
C LEU A 926 37.57 -22.68 -58.41
N GLY A 927 37.69 -22.50 -57.09
CA GLY A 927 38.74 -23.07 -56.26
C GLY A 927 38.53 -24.56 -56.01
N ALA A 928 39.55 -25.24 -55.46
CA ALA A 928 39.52 -26.68 -55.15
C ALA A 928 38.34 -27.10 -54.26
N ASP A 929 37.90 -26.23 -53.36
CA ASP A 929 36.72 -26.36 -52.49
C ASP A 929 35.37 -26.26 -53.23
N GLY A 930 35.37 -25.75 -54.46
CA GLY A 930 34.18 -25.48 -55.27
C GLY A 930 33.56 -24.10 -55.08
N GLN A 931 34.16 -23.21 -54.30
CA GLN A 931 33.77 -21.80 -54.20
C GLN A 931 34.40 -20.98 -55.35
N PRO A 932 33.98 -19.72 -55.57
CA PRO A 932 34.69 -18.82 -56.47
C PRO A 932 36.16 -18.70 -56.09
N TRP A 933 37.05 -18.93 -57.06
CA TRP A 933 38.49 -18.84 -56.87
C TRP A 933 38.90 -17.40 -56.57
N THR A 934 39.81 -17.22 -55.62
CA THR A 934 40.38 -15.91 -55.26
C THR A 934 41.78 -15.80 -55.87
N LEU A 935 41.96 -14.82 -56.74
CA LEU A 935 43.24 -14.31 -57.20
C LEU A 935 43.75 -13.26 -56.21
N ASP A 936 44.96 -13.43 -55.70
CA ASP A 936 45.73 -12.40 -55.01
C ASP A 936 46.62 -11.65 -56.02
N LEU A 937 46.29 -10.39 -56.26
CA LEU A 937 47.00 -9.53 -57.21
C LEU A 937 48.40 -9.13 -56.70
N ARG A 938 48.65 -9.13 -55.38
CA ARG A 938 49.96 -8.82 -54.79
C ARG A 938 50.93 -9.95 -55.07
N ALA A 939 50.53 -11.18 -54.75
CA ALA A 939 51.31 -12.39 -55.07
C ALA A 939 51.55 -12.58 -56.58
N LEU A 940 50.65 -12.07 -57.44
CA LEU A 940 50.86 -11.99 -58.88
C LEU A 940 51.95 -10.94 -59.25
N THR A 941 51.90 -9.77 -58.61
CA THR A 941 52.85 -8.67 -58.88
C THR A 941 54.28 -9.05 -58.47
N ASP A 942 54.45 -9.68 -57.31
CA ASP A 942 55.75 -10.16 -56.83
C ASP A 942 56.35 -11.22 -57.78
N SER A 943 55.56 -12.22 -58.17
CA SER A 943 55.95 -13.26 -59.14
C SER A 943 56.36 -12.70 -60.51
N GLN A 944 55.64 -11.68 -61.01
CA GLN A 944 56.00 -11.03 -62.29
C GLN A 944 57.26 -10.16 -62.17
N ARG A 945 57.45 -9.49 -61.03
CA ARG A 945 58.66 -8.70 -60.72
C ARG A 945 59.91 -9.58 -60.67
N GLU A 946 59.85 -10.72 -59.97
CA GLU A 946 60.98 -11.68 -59.88
C GLU A 946 61.40 -12.23 -61.25
N ARG A 947 60.45 -12.35 -62.19
CA ARG A 947 60.70 -12.84 -63.56
C ARG A 947 61.04 -11.72 -64.56
N GLY A 948 61.17 -10.46 -64.12
CA GLY A 948 61.51 -9.32 -64.98
C GLY A 948 60.44 -8.93 -66.00
N VAL A 949 59.18 -9.34 -65.78
CA VAL A 949 58.06 -9.06 -66.67
C VAL A 949 57.69 -7.58 -66.55
N GLY A 950 57.97 -6.80 -67.60
CA GLY A 950 57.71 -5.36 -67.65
C GLY A 950 58.93 -4.48 -67.93
N ALA A 951 60.15 -5.01 -68.01
CA ALA A 951 61.29 -4.20 -68.45
C ALA A 951 61.11 -3.75 -69.92
N VAL A 952 60.98 -2.43 -70.14
CA VAL A 952 60.94 -1.80 -71.47
C VAL A 952 62.23 -1.01 -71.70
N ASP A 953 62.68 -0.96 -72.95
CA ASP A 953 64.03 -0.58 -73.39
C ASP A 953 64.24 0.94 -73.56
N ASP A 954 63.45 1.76 -72.85
CA ASP A 954 63.36 3.22 -72.97
C ASP A 954 63.87 3.98 -71.73
N GLY A 955 64.61 3.29 -70.85
CA GLY A 955 65.35 3.90 -69.73
C GLY A 955 64.52 4.19 -68.48
N ARG A 956 63.28 3.68 -68.41
CA ARG A 956 62.51 3.59 -67.17
C ARG A 956 62.13 2.13 -66.94
N SER A 957 62.70 1.50 -65.92
CA SER A 957 62.28 0.14 -65.58
C SER A 957 60.91 0.21 -64.88
N TRP A 958 59.92 -0.54 -65.38
CA TRP A 958 58.63 -0.68 -64.69
C TRP A 958 58.82 -1.23 -63.26
N SER A 959 59.89 -1.99 -63.03
CA SER A 959 60.30 -2.53 -61.73
C SER A 959 60.72 -1.50 -60.68
N GLU A 960 61.16 -0.30 -61.09
CA GLU A 960 61.45 0.80 -60.16
C GLU A 960 60.20 1.69 -59.96
N SER A 961 59.45 1.99 -61.02
CA SER A 961 58.29 2.90 -60.90
C SER A 961 57.07 2.29 -60.20
N LEU A 962 56.84 0.97 -60.29
CA LEU A 962 55.67 0.32 -59.70
C LEU A 962 55.66 0.29 -58.15
N PHE A 963 56.78 0.57 -57.48
CA PHE A 963 56.98 0.15 -56.08
C PHE A 963 57.62 1.16 -55.11
N ASP A 964 58.17 2.30 -55.56
CA ASP A 964 58.95 3.18 -54.67
C ASP A 964 58.11 4.01 -53.65
N ALA A 965 56.79 3.77 -53.61
CA ALA A 965 55.87 4.37 -52.63
C ALA A 965 55.78 3.62 -51.28
N GLN A 966 56.63 2.62 -51.03
CA GLN A 966 56.65 1.89 -49.75
C GLN A 966 57.26 2.69 -48.58
N ASN A 967 57.85 3.86 -48.82
CA ASN A 967 58.35 4.75 -47.77
C ASN A 967 57.79 6.18 -47.91
N PRO A 968 56.84 6.59 -47.05
CA PRO A 968 56.26 7.93 -47.07
C PRO A 968 57.31 9.06 -46.95
N GLU A 969 58.44 8.84 -46.28
CA GLU A 969 59.51 9.84 -46.16
C GLU A 969 60.36 10.00 -47.43
N GLN A 970 60.32 9.05 -48.37
CA GLN A 970 60.99 9.18 -49.66
C GLN A 970 60.11 9.88 -50.71
N VAL A 971 58.78 9.73 -50.63
CA VAL A 971 57.84 10.44 -51.52
C VAL A 971 57.66 11.91 -51.10
N ALA A 972 57.99 12.26 -49.86
CA ALA A 972 57.95 13.63 -49.33
C ALA A 972 59.26 14.44 -49.52
N ARG A 973 60.24 13.92 -50.27
CA ARG A 973 61.52 14.58 -50.58
C ARG A 973 61.71 14.77 -52.08
#